data_AF-A0A432GZD9-F1
#
_entry.id   AF-A0A432GZD9-F1
#
_cell.length_a   1.000
_cell.length_b   1.000
_cell.length_c   1.000
_cell.angle_alpha   90.00
_cell.angle_beta   90.00
_cell.angle_gamma   90.00
#
_symmetry.space_group_name_H-M   'P 1'
#
loop_
_entity.id
_entity.type
_entity.pdbx_description
1 polymer ?
#
loop_
_entity_poly.entity_id
_entity_poly.type
_entity_poly.pdbx_seq_one_letter_code
_entity_poly.pdbx_strand_id
1 'polypeptide(L)'
;MMMRPDVPLLQVLPLFWWELFRYPLSRFSNREEVCAMALRSIPLLLLLLLLSSGSVASQDRLVVLHLNDMHGQLLPRTGSSDSIGGLAGVEQIVSAARAEVGADHLLLLDAGDWFQGTPEGADDGGLNILRSMELLGFDASTLGNHDFDHGIDNLLRLIRSTTIPILASNVTDSGGHLAAVVHEDLIIERGGFRVGLIGILTPDAPNIIAPAVGKQLTVAPLAPVVTRARDRLRKAGAELIIVLSHSGVHLERALASEVSGIDLIVGGHSHTLVDPPWIDPEHQTVVAQVGAKTRHVGRIEFTRSDQGVVVNSSVVAVAAVKTSTNPLLRDLISSVEKRVGKKMDRKVGESPEVLRRSGHKQAGAVSSALGRWICDAMADATGVTAAFHNHGGIRDDLPAGDILYRDLFQISPFGNRVTVVTLTGEQLKRVVRKSLSSGGRGIDFHGVQVEVGSNAQGTVEVGQILLGGSPVSDQQQIRIATNDYLATGGDGWDLLAAAPHGDGGLSVLEATERALEREDSDERIYASIAAKVYIESPPGTKAASWLDRGRSMLGLLVLVALCWLFSTSRSEVRWRTVYWGVGLQLLLAFLILRTGWGQSFTSGAKEIFQGILDFSEVGTGMVFGSLSSVSGAGFQLWIVLLGTIIFVSALMAIFYHIGLLQIVVWVIARLMQLTMKTSGPESLAVAANIFAGQTEAPLVIRPYLKTMTNSEVMALMTGGMATVAGSVFAAYVSLGIDAGHLLAASFMSAPAALVAAKLMVPEKKDLGDPASAKLEIKRTDSNLLDAACRGTSEGLILALNVIAMLIAFVAIVALANASLAWLTQHISYWALSLVNLVSQGDHAVLAESPHFNLQDVFGWIFYPFAWLLGVDFKDVPAVASLIGMKTVLNEFVAFIELSGVDTLSERSRAITTYALCGFANFASVAIQIGGISSLEPSLRPRLSALGLRALVGGTVAALMTGCVAGFVMP
;
A
#
# COMPACT_ATOMS: atom_id res chain seq x y z
N MET A 1 20.89 20.05 -58.14
CA MET A 1 19.80 20.91 -57.64
C MET A 1 19.79 20.76 -56.13
N MET A 2 20.34 21.76 -55.42
CA MET A 2 20.41 21.77 -53.95
C MET A 2 18.99 21.79 -53.36
N MET A 3 18.70 20.90 -52.41
CA MET A 3 17.51 20.98 -51.55
C MET A 3 17.94 21.10 -50.09
N ARG A 4 17.25 21.99 -49.37
CA ARG A 4 17.49 22.40 -47.98
C ARG A 4 17.17 21.28 -46.97
N PRO A 5 17.72 21.31 -45.73
CA PRO A 5 17.56 20.25 -44.74
C PRO A 5 16.35 20.38 -43.78
N ASP A 6 15.33 21.17 -44.10
CA ASP A 6 14.31 21.58 -43.12
C ASP A 6 12.91 20.94 -43.36
N VAL A 7 12.82 19.61 -43.49
CA VAL A 7 11.51 18.92 -43.59
C VAL A 7 11.39 17.85 -42.49
N PRO A 8 10.37 17.92 -41.60
CA PRO A 8 10.22 16.95 -40.52
C PRO A 8 9.79 15.57 -41.05
N LEU A 9 10.34 14.52 -40.43
CA LEU A 9 10.18 13.09 -40.74
C LEU A 9 8.71 12.58 -40.81
N LEU A 10 7.74 13.39 -40.36
CA LEU A 10 6.32 13.07 -40.30
C LEU A 10 5.59 13.12 -41.66
N GLN A 11 6.20 13.64 -42.73
CA GLN A 11 5.58 13.67 -44.06
C GLN A 11 5.95 12.48 -44.98
N VAL A 12 6.87 11.60 -44.57
CA VAL A 12 7.32 10.47 -45.41
C VAL A 12 6.61 9.15 -45.05
N LEU A 13 6.06 9.05 -43.84
CA LEU A 13 5.34 7.85 -43.37
C LEU A 13 4.06 7.49 -44.16
N PRO A 14 3.25 8.43 -44.70
CA PRO A 14 2.06 8.06 -45.47
C PRO A 14 2.36 7.50 -46.86
N LEU A 15 3.53 7.81 -47.44
CA LEU A 15 3.92 7.35 -48.78
C LEU A 15 4.43 5.90 -48.77
N PHE A 16 5.03 5.46 -47.65
CA PHE A 16 5.51 4.10 -47.48
C PHE A 16 4.37 3.08 -47.34
N TRP A 17 3.28 3.47 -46.66
CA TRP A 17 2.08 2.63 -46.51
C TRP A 17 1.25 2.58 -47.80
N TRP A 18 1.27 3.65 -48.61
CA TRP A 18 0.51 3.70 -49.86
C TRP A 18 1.06 2.77 -50.97
N GLU A 19 2.36 2.51 -51.01
CA GLU A 19 2.94 1.56 -51.98
C GLU A 19 2.77 0.09 -51.55
N LEU A 20 2.86 -0.23 -50.25
CA LEU A 20 2.79 -1.60 -49.74
C LEU A 20 1.39 -2.24 -49.90
N PHE A 21 0.33 -1.44 -49.97
CA PHE A 21 -1.05 -1.93 -50.12
C PHE A 21 -1.57 -1.94 -51.56
N ARG A 22 -0.75 -1.57 -52.56
CA ARG A 22 -1.19 -1.47 -53.96
C ARG A 22 -1.15 -2.79 -54.74
N TYR A 23 -0.57 -3.85 -54.18
CA TYR A 23 -0.49 -5.15 -54.83
C TYR A 23 -1.29 -6.21 -54.04
N PRO A 24 -2.39 -6.77 -54.60
CA PRO A 24 -3.10 -7.85 -53.95
C PRO A 24 -2.20 -9.10 -53.90
N LEU A 25 -2.12 -9.72 -52.72
CA LEU A 25 -1.35 -10.94 -52.41
C LEU A 25 -1.76 -12.19 -53.23
N SER A 26 -2.66 -12.05 -54.21
CA SER A 26 -3.16 -13.15 -55.04
C SER A 26 -2.36 -13.38 -56.34
N ARG A 27 -1.23 -12.69 -56.57
CA ARG A 27 -0.44 -12.82 -57.82
C ARG A 27 0.99 -13.37 -57.68
N PHE A 28 1.47 -13.69 -56.49
CA PHE A 28 2.82 -14.25 -56.33
C PHE A 28 2.77 -15.78 -56.29
N SER A 29 3.07 -16.43 -57.43
CA SER A 29 3.11 -17.89 -57.56
C SER A 29 4.50 -18.50 -57.31
N ASN A 30 5.54 -17.70 -57.05
CA ASN A 30 6.89 -18.22 -56.87
C ASN A 30 7.60 -17.63 -55.63
N ARG A 31 8.13 -18.52 -54.78
CA ARG A 31 8.83 -18.20 -53.52
C ARG A 31 10.11 -17.37 -53.70
N GLU A 32 10.68 -17.34 -54.90
CA GLU A 32 11.95 -16.65 -55.16
C GLU A 32 11.82 -15.11 -55.21
N GLU A 33 10.66 -14.57 -55.62
CA GLU A 33 10.47 -13.11 -55.70
C GLU A 33 10.30 -12.47 -54.30
N VAL A 34 9.72 -13.18 -53.35
CA VAL A 34 9.57 -12.72 -51.95
C VAL A 34 10.93 -12.69 -51.24
N CYS A 35 11.80 -13.67 -51.49
CA CYS A 35 13.17 -13.67 -50.98
C CYS A 35 14.02 -12.55 -51.60
N ALA A 36 13.87 -12.26 -52.89
CA ALA A 36 14.60 -11.17 -53.55
C ALA A 36 14.21 -9.78 -53.01
N MET A 37 12.97 -9.60 -52.58
CA MET A 37 12.51 -8.35 -51.96
C MET A 37 13.04 -8.19 -50.53
N ALA A 38 13.09 -9.27 -49.74
CA ALA A 38 13.67 -9.27 -48.39
C ALA A 38 15.19 -9.09 -48.39
N LEU A 39 15.91 -9.57 -49.42
CA LEU A 39 17.36 -9.38 -49.56
C LEU A 39 17.74 -7.97 -50.04
N ARG A 40 16.83 -7.22 -50.69
CA ARG A 40 17.06 -5.83 -51.12
C ARG A 40 16.81 -4.79 -50.03
N SER A 41 16.10 -5.14 -48.95
CA SER A 41 15.87 -4.27 -47.79
C SER A 41 16.99 -4.35 -46.73
N ILE A 42 17.83 -5.39 -46.78
CA ILE A 42 18.97 -5.58 -45.84
C ILE A 42 20.07 -4.51 -46.02
N PRO A 43 20.51 -4.14 -47.24
CA PRO A 43 21.50 -3.06 -47.41
C PRO A 43 20.96 -1.69 -47.00
N LEU A 44 19.64 -1.46 -47.14
CA LEU A 44 18.98 -0.21 -46.76
C LEU A 44 18.82 -0.10 -45.24
N LEU A 45 18.53 -1.22 -44.56
CA LEU A 45 18.53 -1.31 -43.09
C LEU A 45 19.94 -1.13 -42.52
N LEU A 46 20.96 -1.72 -43.17
CA LEU A 46 22.37 -1.55 -42.79
C LEU A 46 22.86 -0.11 -43.03
N LEU A 47 22.40 0.54 -44.11
CA LEU A 47 22.69 1.96 -44.37
C LEU A 47 21.98 2.88 -43.37
N LEU A 48 20.77 2.55 -42.93
CA LEU A 48 20.06 3.26 -41.85
C LEU A 48 20.73 3.06 -40.49
N LEU A 49 21.28 1.88 -40.21
CA LEU A 49 22.10 1.59 -39.03
C LEU A 49 23.49 2.28 -39.06
N LEU A 50 24.08 2.46 -40.25
CA LEU A 50 25.34 3.19 -40.45
C LEU A 50 25.16 4.71 -40.52
N LEU A 51 23.96 5.19 -40.88
CA LEU A 51 23.60 6.61 -40.83
C LEU A 51 23.08 7.05 -39.45
N SER A 52 22.81 6.12 -38.52
CA SER A 52 22.63 6.42 -37.08
C SER A 52 23.94 6.54 -36.30
N SER A 53 25.09 6.20 -36.90
CA SER A 53 26.41 6.62 -36.39
C SER A 53 26.75 8.04 -36.87
N GLY A 54 25.85 8.97 -36.62
CA GLY A 54 26.13 10.39 -36.65
C GLY A 54 26.93 10.74 -35.40
N SER A 55 28.10 11.35 -35.60
CA SER A 55 28.89 12.13 -34.63
C SER A 55 28.33 12.15 -33.20
N VAL A 56 28.96 11.41 -32.28
CA VAL A 56 28.78 11.62 -30.84
C VAL A 56 29.34 12.99 -30.52
N ALA A 57 28.50 14.02 -30.64
CA ALA A 57 28.64 15.18 -29.81
C ALA A 57 28.35 14.69 -28.38
N SER A 58 29.34 14.80 -27.50
CA SER A 58 29.19 14.57 -26.07
C SER A 58 27.98 15.38 -25.58
N GLN A 59 26.83 14.74 -25.33
CA GLN A 59 25.75 15.39 -24.59
C GLN A 59 26.22 15.54 -23.15
N ASP A 60 26.16 16.76 -22.61
CA ASP A 60 26.35 17.01 -21.18
C ASP A 60 25.33 16.15 -20.43
N ARG A 61 25.83 15.17 -19.69
CA ARG A 61 25.07 14.14 -18.98
C ARG A 61 25.61 14.03 -17.57
N LEU A 62 24.73 14.13 -16.58
CA LEU A 62 25.07 14.03 -15.16
C LEU A 62 24.16 13.01 -14.49
N VAL A 63 24.75 12.01 -13.84
CA VAL A 63 24.04 11.08 -12.97
C VAL A 63 24.30 11.46 -11.52
N VAL A 64 23.23 11.65 -10.75
CA VAL A 64 23.25 11.85 -9.31
C VAL A 64 22.77 10.57 -8.66
N LEU A 65 23.67 9.87 -7.96
CA LEU A 65 23.31 8.84 -7.01
C LEU A 65 23.12 9.46 -5.63
N HIS A 66 22.12 9.03 -4.88
CA HIS A 66 21.93 9.53 -3.53
C HIS A 66 21.47 8.48 -2.53
N LEU A 67 21.83 8.72 -1.26
CA LEU A 67 21.35 8.02 -0.08
C LEU A 67 20.84 9.03 0.96
N ASN A 68 20.14 8.50 1.97
CA ASN A 68 19.67 9.23 3.12
C ASN A 68 19.46 8.23 4.28
N ASP A 69 19.49 8.73 5.52
CA ASP A 69 19.10 7.97 6.72
C ASP A 69 19.84 6.62 6.82
N MET A 70 21.17 6.63 6.59
CA MET A 70 21.98 5.40 6.60
C MET A 70 21.98 4.73 7.97
N HIS A 71 21.87 5.52 9.05
CA HIS A 71 21.72 5.03 10.42
C HIS A 71 22.77 3.98 10.83
N GLY A 72 23.98 4.14 10.33
CA GLY A 72 25.11 3.28 10.61
C GLY A 72 25.11 1.93 9.91
N GLN A 73 24.20 1.68 8.96
CA GLN A 73 24.03 0.38 8.31
C GLN A 73 25.21 0.02 7.38
N LEU A 74 26.34 -0.31 8.00
CA LEU A 74 27.61 -0.70 7.38
C LEU A 74 27.51 -2.11 6.76
N LEU A 75 26.98 -3.05 7.55
CA LEU A 75 26.76 -4.44 7.16
C LEU A 75 25.34 -4.63 6.60
N PRO A 76 25.12 -5.64 5.74
CA PRO A 76 23.77 -6.03 5.36
C PRO A 76 22.95 -6.42 6.60
N ARG A 77 21.67 -6.08 6.58
CA ARG A 77 20.76 -6.48 7.65
C ARG A 77 20.37 -7.94 7.47
N THR A 78 20.38 -8.72 8.55
CA THR A 78 19.92 -10.12 8.58
C THR A 78 18.60 -10.19 9.38
N GLY A 79 17.53 -10.75 8.80
CA GLY A 79 16.20 -10.83 9.43
C GLY A 79 15.33 -11.95 8.84
N SER A 80 14.03 -11.97 9.20
CA SER A 80 13.05 -13.02 8.83
C SER A 80 12.60 -13.02 7.37
N SER A 81 12.97 -11.98 6.61
CA SER A 81 12.93 -11.94 5.14
C SER A 81 14.30 -11.46 4.66
N ASP A 82 14.78 -12.04 3.56
CA ASP A 82 16.14 -11.98 3.00
C ASP A 82 17.04 -10.79 3.37
N SER A 83 18.35 -11.06 3.50
CA SER A 83 19.33 -10.03 3.79
C SER A 83 19.33 -8.93 2.71
N ILE A 84 19.31 -7.66 3.14
CA ILE A 84 19.35 -6.49 2.24
C ILE A 84 20.24 -5.37 2.80
N GLY A 85 20.71 -4.49 1.91
CA GLY A 85 21.49 -3.30 2.26
C GLY A 85 22.96 -3.55 2.56
N GLY A 86 23.59 -2.57 3.22
CA GLY A 86 25.02 -2.55 3.56
C GLY A 86 25.88 -1.81 2.53
N LEU A 87 26.98 -1.20 2.98
CA LEU A 87 27.82 -0.34 2.14
C LEU A 87 28.60 -1.12 1.06
N ALA A 88 28.83 -2.42 1.24
CA ALA A 88 29.36 -3.28 0.18
C ALA A 88 28.36 -3.50 -0.97
N GLY A 89 27.04 -3.47 -0.69
CA GLY A 89 26.02 -3.50 -1.73
C GLY A 89 25.93 -2.17 -2.47
N VAL A 90 26.00 -1.05 -1.72
CA VAL A 90 26.06 0.30 -2.29
C VAL A 90 27.29 0.45 -3.20
N GLU A 91 28.44 -0.10 -2.82
CA GLU A 91 29.65 -0.12 -3.63
C GLU A 91 29.42 -0.70 -5.03
N GLN A 92 28.64 -1.78 -5.16
CA GLN A 92 28.37 -2.40 -6.46
C GLN A 92 27.59 -1.46 -7.37
N ILE A 93 26.58 -0.77 -6.84
CA ILE A 93 25.77 0.19 -7.59
C ILE A 93 26.61 1.38 -8.02
N VAL A 94 27.39 1.95 -7.09
CA VAL A 94 28.29 3.08 -7.38
C VAL A 94 29.34 2.68 -8.42
N SER A 95 29.94 1.50 -8.30
CA SER A 95 30.95 1.01 -9.24
C SER A 95 30.36 0.76 -10.63
N ALA A 96 29.14 0.20 -10.70
CA ALA A 96 28.43 -0.01 -11.96
C ALA A 96 28.09 1.34 -12.63
N ALA A 97 27.58 2.31 -11.88
CA ALA A 97 27.29 3.64 -12.40
C ALA A 97 28.57 4.35 -12.88
N ARG A 98 29.67 4.27 -12.14
CA ARG A 98 30.98 4.80 -12.56
C ARG A 98 31.48 4.15 -13.85
N ALA A 99 31.31 2.84 -13.99
CA ALA A 99 31.68 2.13 -15.21
C ALA A 99 30.78 2.50 -16.40
N GLU A 100 29.51 2.83 -16.16
CA GLU A 100 28.54 3.22 -17.17
C GLU A 100 28.78 4.63 -17.70
N VAL A 101 28.90 5.62 -16.81
CA VAL A 101 28.92 7.05 -17.22
C VAL A 101 30.29 7.72 -17.06
N GLY A 102 31.23 7.08 -16.38
CA GLY A 102 32.51 7.67 -16.02
C GLY A 102 32.43 8.52 -14.75
N ALA A 103 33.54 8.58 -14.00
CA ALA A 103 33.59 9.32 -12.74
C ALA A 103 33.35 10.83 -12.88
N ASP A 104 33.69 11.40 -14.04
CA ASP A 104 33.48 12.83 -14.33
C ASP A 104 32.02 13.19 -14.62
N HIS A 105 31.13 12.20 -14.73
CA HIS A 105 29.70 12.36 -14.98
C HIS A 105 28.82 11.87 -13.82
N LEU A 106 29.42 11.49 -12.69
CA LEU A 106 28.70 10.98 -11.52
C LEU A 106 28.88 11.91 -10.31
N LEU A 107 27.78 12.27 -9.66
CA LEU A 107 27.74 12.80 -8.29
C LEU A 107 27.15 11.76 -7.35
N LEU A 108 27.76 11.55 -6.20
CA LEU A 108 27.25 10.71 -5.12
C LEU A 108 26.99 11.57 -3.88
N LEU A 109 25.72 11.70 -3.49
CA LEU A 109 25.27 12.64 -2.46
C LEU A 109 24.60 11.92 -1.28
N ASP A 110 24.67 12.51 -0.08
CA ASP A 110 23.98 12.01 1.11
C ASP A 110 23.11 13.07 1.78
N ALA A 111 21.94 12.66 2.25
CA ALA A 111 20.98 13.54 2.92
C ALA A 111 21.05 13.52 4.46
N GLY A 112 22.14 13.06 5.09
CA GLY A 112 22.34 13.11 6.54
C GLY A 112 21.84 11.88 7.31
N ASP A 113 22.04 11.90 8.63
CA ASP A 113 21.81 10.79 9.58
C ASP A 113 22.72 9.58 9.31
N TRP A 114 24.02 9.79 9.50
CA TRP A 114 25.04 8.86 9.05
C TRP A 114 25.10 7.57 9.86
N PHE A 115 25.15 7.67 11.20
CA PHE A 115 25.70 6.59 12.02
C PHE A 115 24.80 6.06 13.15
N GLN A 116 23.83 6.83 13.64
CA GLN A 116 23.01 6.41 14.77
C GLN A 116 22.02 5.32 14.34
N GLY A 117 22.05 4.14 14.97
CA GLY A 117 21.04 3.09 14.71
C GLY A 117 21.55 1.65 14.76
N THR A 118 22.86 1.43 14.54
CA THR A 118 23.47 0.11 14.63
C THR A 118 24.73 0.14 15.51
N PRO A 119 25.11 -1.01 16.10
CA PRO A 119 26.36 -1.12 16.84
C PRO A 119 27.60 -0.71 16.01
N GLU A 120 27.62 -1.06 14.73
CA GLU A 120 28.73 -0.79 13.81
C GLU A 120 28.87 0.71 13.53
N GLY A 121 27.76 1.44 13.39
CA GLY A 121 27.77 2.90 13.30
C GLY A 121 28.24 3.58 14.58
N ALA A 122 27.91 3.01 15.75
CA ALA A 122 28.22 3.59 17.06
C ALA A 122 29.66 3.32 17.56
N ASP A 123 30.35 2.26 17.10
CA ASP A 123 31.65 1.76 17.63
C ASP A 123 32.75 2.83 17.75
N ASP A 124 32.76 3.85 16.87
CA ASP A 124 33.67 5.01 16.94
C ASP A 124 32.93 6.34 16.71
N GLY A 125 31.70 6.42 17.20
CA GLY A 125 30.86 7.62 17.10
C GLY A 125 30.68 8.12 15.66
N GLY A 126 30.57 7.21 14.68
CA GLY A 126 30.34 7.51 13.27
C GLY A 126 31.55 7.56 12.33
N LEU A 127 32.78 7.52 12.86
CA LEU A 127 33.98 7.71 12.03
C LEU A 127 34.12 6.68 10.91
N ASN A 128 33.80 5.41 11.18
CA ASN A 128 33.92 4.33 10.20
C ASN A 128 32.86 4.45 9.09
N ILE A 129 31.71 5.07 9.36
CA ILE A 129 30.70 5.35 8.33
C ILE A 129 31.22 6.43 7.38
N LEU A 130 31.73 7.56 7.91
CA LEU A 130 32.29 8.60 7.06
C LEU A 130 33.48 8.10 6.23
N ARG A 131 34.39 7.30 6.81
CA ARG A 131 35.48 6.67 6.06
C ARG A 131 34.96 5.75 4.96
N SER A 132 33.87 5.02 5.20
CA SER A 132 33.25 4.19 4.18
C SER A 132 32.65 5.04 3.06
N MET A 133 32.02 6.16 3.38
CA MET A 133 31.54 7.14 2.39
C MET A 133 32.70 7.72 1.57
N GLU A 134 33.84 8.04 2.20
CA GLU A 134 35.03 8.53 1.49
C GLU A 134 35.56 7.47 0.51
N LEU A 135 35.64 6.21 0.95
CA LEU A 135 36.08 5.09 0.10
C LEU A 135 35.10 4.80 -1.05
N LEU A 136 33.81 5.07 -0.84
CA LEU A 136 32.79 5.02 -1.90
C LEU A 136 32.86 6.25 -2.80
N GLY A 137 33.50 7.33 -2.38
CA GLY A 137 33.69 8.58 -3.13
C GLY A 137 32.42 9.43 -3.20
N PHE A 138 31.82 9.72 -2.04
CA PHE A 138 30.76 10.73 -1.91
C PHE A 138 31.32 12.13 -2.19
N ASP A 139 30.55 12.95 -2.90
CA ASP A 139 30.90 14.30 -3.32
C ASP A 139 30.45 15.38 -2.33
N ALA A 140 29.35 15.14 -1.61
CA ALA A 140 28.85 16.02 -0.57
C ALA A 140 27.82 15.30 0.32
N SER A 141 27.64 15.81 1.54
CA SER A 141 26.59 15.40 2.46
C SER A 141 25.98 16.62 3.15
N THR A 142 24.74 16.53 3.60
CA THR A 142 24.19 17.47 4.61
C THR A 142 24.25 16.87 6.01
N LEU A 143 23.89 17.66 7.02
CA LEU A 143 23.67 17.22 8.39
C LEU A 143 22.25 16.71 8.59
N GLY A 144 22.11 15.59 9.29
CA GLY A 144 20.86 15.12 9.88
C GLY A 144 20.78 15.43 11.38
N ASN A 145 19.61 15.20 11.98
CA ASN A 145 19.43 15.47 13.41
C ASN A 145 20.24 14.49 14.27
N HIS A 146 20.35 13.22 13.86
CA HIS A 146 21.06 12.20 14.63
C HIS A 146 22.59 12.34 14.57
N ASP A 147 23.12 13.18 13.68
CA ASP A 147 24.55 13.49 13.66
C ASP A 147 25.00 14.29 14.92
N PHE A 148 24.04 14.85 15.66
CA PHE A 148 24.25 15.57 16.93
C PHE A 148 24.12 14.69 18.19
N ASP A 149 23.74 13.42 18.08
CA ASP A 149 23.39 12.56 19.23
C ASP A 149 24.56 12.33 20.19
N HIS A 150 25.79 12.30 19.67
CA HIS A 150 27.02 12.20 20.47
C HIS A 150 27.60 13.57 20.87
N GLY A 151 26.82 14.64 20.70
CA GLY A 151 27.21 16.01 21.01
C GLY A 151 27.97 16.73 19.88
N ILE A 152 28.01 18.06 19.96
CA ILE A 152 28.65 18.92 18.96
C ILE A 152 30.14 18.62 18.82
N ASP A 153 30.85 18.29 19.90
CA ASP A 153 32.28 17.97 19.84
C ASP A 153 32.57 16.73 18.98
N ASN A 154 31.72 15.69 19.07
CA ASN A 154 31.85 14.52 18.20
C ASN A 154 31.55 14.89 16.75
N LEU A 155 30.49 15.66 16.49
CA LEU A 155 30.17 16.13 15.15
C LEU A 155 31.35 16.92 14.53
N LEU A 156 31.93 17.86 15.27
CA LEU A 156 33.11 18.62 14.83
C LEU A 156 34.32 17.71 14.58
N ARG A 157 34.53 16.68 15.40
CA ARG A 157 35.58 15.67 15.19
C ARG A 157 35.35 14.94 13.86
N LEU A 158 34.12 14.51 13.59
CA LEU A 158 33.76 13.80 12.36
C LEU A 158 33.97 14.66 11.12
N ILE A 159 33.43 15.88 11.10
CA ILE A 159 33.54 16.81 9.95
C ILE A 159 35.01 17.11 9.65
N ARG A 160 35.85 17.34 10.67
CA ARG A 160 37.29 17.59 10.50
C ARG A 160 38.09 16.37 10.04
N SER A 161 37.53 15.17 10.18
CA SER A 161 38.20 13.91 9.85
C SER A 161 37.90 13.41 8.44
N THR A 162 36.96 14.05 7.73
CA THR A 162 36.57 13.71 6.37
C THR A 162 36.95 14.80 5.38
N THR A 163 37.16 14.39 4.14
CA THR A 163 37.36 15.24 2.97
C THR A 163 36.04 15.55 2.26
N ILE A 164 34.96 14.85 2.60
CA ILE A 164 33.61 15.10 2.06
C ILE A 164 33.13 16.47 2.54
N PRO A 165 32.80 17.41 1.64
CA PRO A 165 32.17 18.67 2.00
C PRO A 165 30.83 18.43 2.71
N ILE A 166 30.72 18.94 3.94
CA ILE A 166 29.49 18.87 4.72
C ILE A 166 28.76 20.20 4.62
N LEU A 167 27.54 20.18 4.09
CA LEU A 167 26.73 21.35 3.79
C LEU A 167 25.72 21.62 4.91
N ALA A 168 25.61 22.87 5.34
CA ALA A 168 24.66 23.31 6.35
C ALA A 168 24.39 24.83 6.24
N SER A 169 23.34 25.20 5.51
CA SER A 169 23.00 26.60 5.23
C SER A 169 22.11 27.25 6.29
N ASN A 170 21.40 26.46 7.10
CA ASN A 170 20.36 26.96 8.00
C ASN A 170 20.58 26.65 9.49
N VAL A 171 21.75 26.16 9.89
CA VAL A 171 22.04 25.84 11.30
C VAL A 171 23.34 26.48 11.78
N THR A 172 23.31 27.03 12.99
CA THR A 172 24.48 27.59 13.69
C THR A 172 24.47 27.16 15.15
N ASP A 173 25.64 26.96 15.74
CA ASP A 173 25.78 26.80 17.19
C ASP A 173 26.08 28.13 17.89
N SER A 174 25.76 28.23 19.18
CA SER A 174 25.95 29.43 20.01
C SER A 174 27.41 29.89 20.12
N GLY A 175 28.37 28.98 19.90
CA GLY A 175 29.79 29.28 19.87
C GLY A 175 30.38 29.56 18.49
N GLY A 176 29.59 29.41 17.41
CA GLY A 176 30.03 29.61 16.03
C GLY A 176 31.04 28.58 15.51
N HIS A 177 31.24 27.47 16.21
CA HIS A 177 32.21 26.44 15.83
C HIS A 177 31.77 25.62 14.61
N LEU A 178 30.46 25.41 14.46
CA LEU A 178 29.87 24.64 13.36
C LEU A 178 30.06 25.39 12.03
N ALA A 179 29.77 26.70 12.03
CA ALA A 179 29.96 27.56 10.87
C ALA A 179 31.42 27.63 10.37
N ALA A 180 32.39 27.29 11.24
CA ALA A 180 33.80 27.25 10.88
C ALA A 180 34.24 25.95 10.17
N VAL A 181 33.42 24.91 10.18
CA VAL A 181 33.77 23.59 9.59
C VAL A 181 32.80 23.11 8.50
N VAL A 182 31.60 23.69 8.42
CA VAL A 182 30.62 23.38 7.37
C VAL A 182 30.69 24.37 6.22
N HIS A 183 30.18 23.96 5.07
CA HIS A 183 29.95 24.82 3.92
C HIS A 183 28.51 25.33 3.93
N GLU A 184 28.30 26.64 3.77
CA GLU A 184 26.94 27.18 3.57
C GLU A 184 26.35 26.65 2.26
N ASP A 185 27.14 26.69 1.18
CA ASP A 185 26.78 26.21 -0.15
C ASP A 185 28.07 25.82 -0.91
N LEU A 186 27.93 25.10 -2.01
CA LEU A 186 29.06 24.62 -2.82
C LEU A 186 28.69 24.56 -4.30
N ILE A 187 29.64 24.89 -5.19
CA ILE A 187 29.50 24.62 -6.64
C ILE A 187 30.48 23.50 -7.01
N ILE A 188 29.96 22.44 -7.64
CA ILE A 188 30.74 21.34 -8.20
C ILE A 188 30.53 21.30 -9.71
N GLU A 189 31.61 21.16 -10.47
CA GLU A 189 31.54 20.90 -11.91
C GLU A 189 31.52 19.39 -12.15
N ARG A 190 30.47 18.87 -12.77
CA ARG A 190 30.33 17.45 -13.09
C ARG A 190 29.47 17.25 -14.33
N GLY A 191 29.89 16.37 -15.23
CA GLY A 191 29.13 15.96 -16.42
C GLY A 191 28.81 17.09 -17.40
N GLY A 192 29.63 18.15 -17.41
CA GLY A 192 29.38 19.37 -18.19
C GLY A 192 28.45 20.39 -17.53
N PHE A 193 28.01 20.15 -16.30
CA PHE A 193 27.15 21.05 -15.53
C PHE A 193 27.92 21.71 -14.37
N ARG A 194 27.64 22.99 -14.14
CA ARG A 194 27.90 23.64 -12.84
C ARG A 194 26.74 23.40 -11.88
N VAL A 195 26.95 22.57 -10.87
CA VAL A 195 25.92 22.16 -9.91
C VAL A 195 26.12 22.90 -8.59
N GLY A 196 25.16 23.73 -8.21
CA GLY A 196 25.09 24.37 -6.90
C GLY A 196 24.38 23.46 -5.89
N LEU A 197 25.03 23.21 -4.75
CA LEU A 197 24.55 22.38 -3.66
C LEU A 197 24.22 23.23 -2.43
N ILE A 198 23.07 22.96 -1.81
CA ILE A 198 22.58 23.64 -0.60
C ILE A 198 22.25 22.55 0.43
N GLY A 199 22.77 22.65 1.66
CA GLY A 199 22.47 21.69 2.73
C GLY A 199 21.49 22.28 3.74
N ILE A 200 20.41 21.57 4.07
CA ILE A 200 19.43 22.04 5.06
C ILE A 200 19.10 20.97 6.10
N LEU A 201 18.96 21.42 7.34
CA LEU A 201 18.54 20.64 8.50
C LEU A 201 17.09 21.01 8.87
N THR A 202 16.29 20.05 9.33
CA THR A 202 14.93 20.29 9.82
C THR A 202 14.91 21.40 10.89
N PRO A 203 13.99 22.40 10.81
CA PRO A 203 13.85 23.43 11.85
C PRO A 203 13.52 22.87 13.23
N ASP A 204 13.02 21.64 13.28
CA ASP A 204 12.64 20.96 14.51
C ASP A 204 13.81 20.20 15.18
N ALA A 205 15.00 20.19 14.56
CA ALA A 205 16.17 19.48 15.07
C ALA A 205 16.47 19.78 16.56
N PRO A 206 16.40 21.03 17.06
CA PRO A 206 16.64 21.32 18.47
C PRO A 206 15.71 20.60 19.46
N ASN A 207 14.53 20.15 19.01
CA ASN A 207 13.52 19.51 19.86
C ASN A 207 13.58 17.98 19.82
N ILE A 208 14.32 17.41 18.86
CA ILE A 208 14.38 15.95 18.60
C ILE A 208 15.77 15.36 18.83
N ILE A 209 16.66 16.15 19.44
CA ILE A 209 17.99 15.74 19.91
C ILE A 209 18.11 16.03 21.41
N ALA A 210 19.21 15.61 22.03
CA ALA A 210 19.44 15.85 23.45
C ALA A 210 19.25 17.35 23.81
N PRO A 211 18.40 17.71 24.81
CA PRO A 211 18.07 19.11 25.10
C PRO A 211 19.28 20.01 25.40
N ALA A 212 20.34 19.46 26.00
CA ALA A 212 21.59 20.16 26.26
C ALA A 212 22.31 20.61 24.97
N VAL A 213 22.17 19.83 23.89
CA VAL A 213 22.70 20.14 22.56
C VAL A 213 21.73 21.04 21.82
N GLY A 214 20.43 20.72 21.82
CA GLY A 214 19.39 21.51 21.14
C GLY A 214 19.37 22.98 21.53
N LYS A 215 19.57 23.30 22.83
CA LYS A 215 19.67 24.68 23.33
C LYS A 215 20.85 25.48 22.78
N GLN A 216 21.85 24.81 22.22
CA GLN A 216 23.02 25.47 21.61
C GLN A 216 22.78 25.76 20.14
N LEU A 217 21.75 25.20 19.51
CA LEU A 217 21.51 25.32 18.08
C LEU A 217 20.46 26.40 17.78
N THR A 218 20.73 27.20 16.76
CA THR A 218 19.72 28.03 16.11
C THR A 218 19.53 27.50 14.69
N VAL A 219 18.29 27.12 14.35
CA VAL A 219 17.94 26.62 13.02
C VAL A 219 16.97 27.60 12.35
N ALA A 220 17.36 28.12 11.19
CA ALA A 220 16.59 29.08 10.42
C ALA A 220 15.51 28.40 9.54
N PRO A 221 14.41 29.11 9.21
CA PRO A 221 13.38 28.59 8.31
C PRO A 221 13.93 28.24 6.92
N LEU A 222 13.37 27.18 6.31
CA LEU A 222 13.89 26.57 5.09
C LEU A 222 13.84 27.52 3.87
N ALA A 223 12.65 27.96 3.47
CA ALA A 223 12.45 28.67 2.21
C ALA A 223 13.26 29.98 2.08
N PRO A 224 13.32 30.88 3.10
CA PRO A 224 14.13 32.08 3.00
C PRO A 224 15.64 31.81 2.87
N VAL A 225 16.15 30.75 3.50
CA VAL A 225 17.57 30.37 3.41
C VAL A 225 17.87 29.80 2.03
N VAL A 226 17.07 28.83 1.57
CA VAL A 226 17.24 28.19 0.26
C VAL A 226 17.11 29.19 -0.87
N THR A 227 16.16 30.12 -0.80
CA THR A 227 15.99 31.21 -1.78
C THR A 227 17.27 32.05 -1.92
N ARG A 228 17.85 32.50 -0.78
CA ARG A 228 19.07 33.31 -0.79
C ARG A 228 20.29 32.54 -1.31
N ALA A 229 20.45 31.28 -0.91
CA ALA A 229 21.54 30.43 -1.36
C ALA A 229 21.43 30.12 -2.86
N ARG A 230 20.24 29.74 -3.33
CA ARG A 230 19.94 29.56 -4.76
C ARG A 230 20.32 30.79 -5.57
N ASP A 231 19.88 31.98 -5.17
CA ASP A 231 20.16 33.21 -5.91
C ASP A 231 21.66 33.54 -5.97
N ARG A 232 22.38 33.29 -4.87
CA ARG A 232 23.84 33.43 -4.80
C ARG A 232 24.54 32.47 -5.74
N LEU A 233 24.16 31.19 -5.72
CA LEU A 233 24.72 30.13 -6.57
C LEU A 233 24.43 30.38 -8.05
N ARG A 234 23.20 30.78 -8.40
CA ARG A 234 22.83 31.17 -9.77
C ARG A 234 23.65 32.36 -10.25
N LYS A 235 23.84 33.38 -9.40
CA LYS A 235 24.70 34.53 -9.73
C LYS A 235 26.18 34.14 -9.90
N ALA A 236 26.63 33.10 -9.21
CA ALA A 236 27.96 32.52 -9.35
C ALA A 236 28.08 31.55 -10.56
N GLY A 237 27.01 31.38 -11.33
CA GLY A 237 26.99 30.60 -12.57
C GLY A 237 26.60 29.13 -12.40
N ALA A 238 25.92 28.76 -11.31
CA ALA A 238 25.33 27.42 -11.17
C ALA A 238 24.18 27.22 -12.18
N GLU A 239 24.25 26.15 -12.96
CA GLU A 239 23.28 25.75 -13.98
C GLU A 239 22.25 24.78 -13.43
N LEU A 240 22.60 23.99 -12.41
CA LEU A 240 21.67 23.17 -11.63
C LEU A 240 21.73 23.56 -10.15
N ILE A 241 20.61 23.51 -9.44
CA ILE A 241 20.50 23.72 -8.00
C ILE A 241 19.92 22.46 -7.37
N ILE A 242 20.72 21.81 -6.54
CA ILE A 242 20.35 20.62 -5.78
C ILE A 242 20.34 20.97 -4.28
N VAL A 243 19.23 20.66 -3.61
CA VAL A 243 19.11 20.82 -2.16
C VAL A 243 19.25 19.45 -1.50
N LEU A 244 20.28 19.28 -0.67
CA LEU A 244 20.42 18.15 0.24
C LEU A 244 19.65 18.47 1.52
N SER A 245 18.47 17.86 1.67
CA SER A 245 17.52 18.17 2.73
C SER A 245 17.40 17.04 3.73
N HIS A 246 17.57 17.37 5.00
CA HIS A 246 17.19 16.51 6.11
C HIS A 246 15.98 17.08 6.85
N SER A 247 14.86 17.24 6.13
CA SER A 247 13.64 17.89 6.65
C SER A 247 12.40 17.01 6.61
N GLY A 248 12.40 15.98 5.77
CA GLY A 248 11.28 15.05 5.62
C GLY A 248 10.36 15.43 4.48
N VAL A 249 9.79 14.41 3.84
CA VAL A 249 9.10 14.52 2.55
C VAL A 249 7.99 15.57 2.52
N HIS A 250 7.28 15.80 3.63
CA HIS A 250 6.22 16.81 3.69
C HIS A 250 6.77 18.24 3.61
N LEU A 251 7.84 18.55 4.36
CA LEU A 251 8.47 19.86 4.32
C LEU A 251 9.24 20.07 3.01
N GLU A 252 9.79 18.99 2.43
CA GLU A 252 10.50 19.03 1.15
C GLU A 252 9.56 19.33 -0.02
N ARG A 253 8.37 18.72 -0.05
CA ARG A 253 7.33 19.06 -1.04
C ARG A 253 6.85 20.50 -0.88
N ALA A 254 6.62 20.95 0.36
CA ALA A 254 6.25 22.33 0.62
C ALA A 254 7.35 23.31 0.16
N LEU A 255 8.62 23.00 0.41
CA LEU A 255 9.76 23.80 -0.04
C LEU A 255 9.84 23.86 -1.57
N ALA A 256 9.62 22.74 -2.26
CA ALA A 256 9.59 22.68 -3.72
C ALA A 256 8.48 23.55 -4.32
N SER A 257 7.29 23.56 -3.70
CA SER A 257 6.17 24.41 -4.13
C SER A 257 6.33 25.88 -3.74
N GLU A 258 7.08 26.20 -2.68
CA GLU A 258 7.30 27.59 -2.24
C GLU A 258 8.47 28.27 -3.00
N VAL A 259 9.51 27.52 -3.36
CA VAL A 259 10.77 28.05 -3.89
C VAL A 259 11.01 27.57 -5.32
N SER A 260 10.79 28.45 -6.29
CA SER A 260 11.07 28.18 -7.70
C SER A 260 12.57 28.06 -8.03
N GLY A 261 12.91 27.40 -9.14
CA GLY A 261 14.28 27.34 -9.66
C GLY A 261 15.24 26.40 -8.91
N ILE A 262 14.69 25.49 -8.10
CA ILE A 262 15.36 24.30 -7.58
C ILE A 262 15.16 23.19 -8.61
N ASP A 263 16.21 22.48 -8.98
CA ASP A 263 16.11 21.37 -9.96
C ASP A 263 15.84 20.03 -9.27
N LEU A 264 16.48 19.79 -8.11
CA LEU A 264 16.33 18.57 -7.34
C LEU A 264 16.42 18.83 -5.83
N ILE A 265 15.55 18.18 -5.07
CA ILE A 265 15.66 18.01 -3.62
C ILE A 265 15.93 16.54 -3.35
N VAL A 266 17.11 16.27 -2.78
CA VAL A 266 17.49 14.97 -2.23
C VAL A 266 17.14 14.99 -0.74
N GLY A 267 16.07 14.30 -0.37
CA GLY A 267 15.47 14.32 0.96
C GLY A 267 15.95 13.22 1.91
N GLY A 268 15.61 13.38 3.20
CA GLY A 268 15.98 12.48 4.31
C GLY A 268 14.96 12.58 5.46
N HIS A 269 15.35 12.21 6.69
CA HIS A 269 14.60 12.38 7.95
C HIS A 269 13.35 11.49 8.12
N SER A 270 12.47 11.47 7.12
CA SER A 270 11.17 10.78 7.20
C SER A 270 11.22 9.28 6.87
N HIS A 271 12.38 8.79 6.41
CA HIS A 271 12.59 7.42 5.92
C HIS A 271 11.62 7.00 4.80
N THR A 272 11.10 7.97 4.05
CA THR A 272 10.08 7.71 3.03
C THR A 272 10.75 7.18 1.78
N LEU A 273 10.25 6.06 1.25
CA LEU A 273 10.60 5.61 -0.09
C LEU A 273 9.67 6.32 -1.09
N VAL A 274 10.19 7.25 -1.88
CA VAL A 274 9.44 7.99 -2.89
C VAL A 274 9.80 7.42 -4.27
N ASP A 275 9.02 6.44 -4.73
CA ASP A 275 9.24 5.76 -6.01
C ASP A 275 7.94 5.68 -6.84
N PRO A 276 7.85 6.38 -7.99
CA PRO A 276 8.86 7.29 -8.54
C PRO A 276 9.00 8.58 -7.70
N PRO A 277 10.13 9.31 -7.82
CA PRO A 277 10.27 10.66 -7.24
C PRO A 277 9.10 11.57 -7.59
N TRP A 278 8.70 12.41 -6.64
CA TRP A 278 7.60 13.35 -6.84
C TRP A 278 8.09 14.59 -7.59
N ILE A 279 7.31 15.07 -8.54
CA ILE A 279 7.63 16.28 -9.32
C ILE A 279 6.61 17.35 -8.99
N ASP A 280 7.09 18.51 -8.55
CA ASP A 280 6.23 19.65 -8.29
C ASP A 280 5.54 20.10 -9.60
N PRO A 281 4.20 20.23 -9.62
CA PRO A 281 3.47 20.53 -10.85
C PRO A 281 3.74 21.94 -11.40
N GLU A 282 4.15 22.89 -10.56
CA GLU A 282 4.31 24.30 -10.93
C GLU A 282 5.76 24.62 -11.30
N HIS A 283 6.70 24.25 -10.43
CA HIS A 283 8.12 24.55 -10.55
C HIS A 283 8.94 23.44 -11.21
N GLN A 284 8.37 22.26 -11.41
CA GLN A 284 9.04 21.07 -11.97
C GLN A 284 10.25 20.60 -11.14
N THR A 285 10.34 21.01 -9.87
CA THR A 285 11.33 20.55 -8.91
C THR A 285 11.12 19.06 -8.63
N VAL A 286 12.17 18.25 -8.77
CA VAL A 286 12.12 16.82 -8.43
C VAL A 286 12.42 16.65 -6.94
N VAL A 287 11.60 15.88 -6.23
CA VAL A 287 11.79 15.53 -4.81
C VAL A 287 11.98 14.02 -4.68
N ALA A 288 13.18 13.59 -4.27
CA ALA A 288 13.57 12.19 -4.20
C ALA A 288 14.05 11.81 -2.78
N GLN A 289 13.59 10.66 -2.29
CA GLN A 289 14.03 10.06 -1.02
C GLN A 289 13.96 8.53 -1.15
N VAL A 290 14.95 7.80 -0.61
CA VAL A 290 15.14 6.36 -0.87
C VAL A 290 15.02 5.47 0.37
N GLY A 291 14.04 5.77 1.23
CA GLY A 291 13.81 4.97 2.44
C GLY A 291 14.88 5.25 3.48
N ALA A 292 15.52 4.22 4.04
CA ALA A 292 16.59 4.34 5.04
C ALA A 292 17.44 3.05 5.11
N LYS A 293 18.49 3.06 5.95
CA LYS A 293 19.32 1.90 6.30
C LYS A 293 19.96 1.23 5.07
N THR A 294 20.45 2.04 4.13
CA THR A 294 21.16 1.60 2.91
C THR A 294 20.41 0.55 2.07
N ARG A 295 19.08 0.48 2.17
CA ARG A 295 18.27 -0.51 1.44
C ARG A 295 18.08 -0.17 -0.03
N HIS A 296 18.18 1.11 -0.37
CA HIS A 296 18.01 1.62 -1.72
C HIS A 296 19.01 2.73 -2.00
N VAL A 297 19.29 2.94 -3.28
CA VAL A 297 20.05 4.08 -3.81
C VAL A 297 19.18 4.77 -4.85
N GLY A 298 19.03 6.08 -4.73
CA GLY A 298 18.30 6.88 -5.70
C GLY A 298 19.21 7.23 -6.87
N ARG A 299 18.69 7.19 -8.09
CA ARG A 299 19.42 7.56 -9.31
C ARG A 299 18.61 8.59 -10.08
N ILE A 300 19.15 9.81 -10.19
CA ILE A 300 18.61 10.91 -10.98
C ILE A 300 19.58 11.20 -12.12
N GLU A 301 19.07 11.40 -13.33
CA GLU A 301 19.89 11.64 -14.52
C GLU A 301 19.44 12.91 -15.22
N PHE A 302 20.35 13.89 -15.30
CA PHE A 302 20.18 15.13 -16.03
C PHE A 302 20.87 15.03 -17.38
N THR A 303 20.14 15.31 -18.45
CA THR A 303 20.69 15.35 -19.82
C THR A 303 20.35 16.68 -20.47
N ARG A 304 21.36 17.35 -21.05
CA ARG A 304 21.14 18.58 -21.81
C ARG A 304 20.55 18.24 -23.18
N SER A 305 19.44 18.89 -23.52
CA SER A 305 18.76 18.78 -24.81
C SER A 305 18.56 20.16 -25.46
N ASP A 306 18.19 20.17 -26.74
CA ASP A 306 17.87 21.39 -27.50
C ASP A 306 16.69 22.19 -26.90
N GLN A 307 15.88 21.56 -26.03
CA GLN A 307 14.72 22.15 -25.35
C GLN A 307 14.95 22.47 -23.87
N GLY A 308 16.18 22.26 -23.35
CA GLY A 308 16.51 22.44 -21.93
C GLY A 308 17.05 21.16 -21.28
N VAL A 309 17.03 21.10 -19.95
CA VAL A 309 17.51 19.93 -19.19
C VAL A 309 16.37 18.93 -19.01
N VAL A 310 16.59 17.68 -19.42
CA VAL A 310 15.67 16.55 -19.21
C VAL A 310 16.11 15.77 -17.97
N VAL A 311 15.15 15.38 -17.14
CA VAL A 311 15.41 14.61 -15.90
C VAL A 311 14.74 13.24 -15.98
N ASN A 312 15.53 12.18 -15.78
CA ASN A 312 15.05 10.82 -15.58
C ASN A 312 15.37 10.37 -14.16
N SER A 313 14.54 9.50 -13.58
CA SER A 313 14.75 9.02 -12.23
C SER A 313 14.39 7.55 -12.06
N SER A 314 15.07 6.89 -11.11
CA SER A 314 14.82 5.51 -10.71
C SER A 314 15.33 5.27 -9.29
N VAL A 315 14.80 4.24 -8.63
CA VAL A 315 15.31 3.76 -7.34
C VAL A 315 15.85 2.34 -7.51
N VAL A 316 17.04 2.08 -6.95
CA VAL A 316 17.73 0.80 -7.07
C VAL A 316 17.83 0.15 -5.70
N ALA A 317 17.26 -1.05 -5.55
CA ALA A 317 17.40 -1.84 -4.32
C ALA A 317 18.85 -2.34 -4.13
N VAL A 318 19.32 -2.33 -2.89
CA VAL A 318 20.68 -2.73 -2.52
C VAL A 318 20.68 -4.20 -2.10
N ALA A 319 21.32 -5.05 -2.90
CA ALA A 319 21.53 -6.45 -2.58
C ALA A 319 22.44 -6.62 -1.34
N ALA A 320 22.19 -7.63 -0.51
CA ALA A 320 23.08 -7.96 0.59
C ALA A 320 24.39 -8.58 0.08
N VAL A 321 25.42 -7.76 0.07
CA VAL A 321 26.77 -8.16 -0.30
C VAL A 321 27.59 -8.28 0.98
N LYS A 322 28.06 -9.50 1.29
CA LYS A 322 28.86 -9.76 2.49
C LYS A 322 30.29 -9.24 2.40
N THR A 323 30.83 -9.04 1.20
CA THR A 323 32.23 -8.70 1.02
C THR A 323 32.39 -7.66 -0.09
N SER A 324 32.97 -6.52 0.28
CA SER A 324 33.31 -5.44 -0.64
C SER A 324 34.41 -5.87 -1.63
N THR A 325 34.33 -5.35 -2.87
CA THR A 325 35.36 -5.57 -3.90
C THR A 325 36.57 -4.65 -3.70
N ASN A 326 36.36 -3.48 -3.11
CA ASN A 326 37.40 -2.54 -2.70
C ASN A 326 38.14 -3.10 -1.47
N PRO A 327 39.46 -3.38 -1.56
CA PRO A 327 40.23 -3.95 -0.47
C PRO A 327 40.17 -3.13 0.82
N LEU A 328 40.19 -1.79 0.73
CA LEU A 328 40.17 -0.91 1.90
C LEU A 328 38.81 -0.93 2.60
N LEU A 329 37.71 -0.88 1.82
CA LEU A 329 36.37 -0.93 2.39
C LEU A 329 36.08 -2.32 2.98
N ARG A 330 36.51 -3.38 2.31
CA ARG A 330 36.44 -4.76 2.82
C ARG A 330 37.17 -4.93 4.15
N ASP A 331 38.41 -4.44 4.25
CA ASP A 331 39.21 -4.59 5.45
C ASP A 331 38.63 -3.75 6.61
N LEU A 332 38.10 -2.56 6.32
CA LEU A 332 37.37 -1.72 7.26
C LEU A 332 36.12 -2.43 7.80
N ILE A 333 35.24 -2.90 6.91
CA ILE A 333 34.00 -3.61 7.28
C ILE A 333 34.33 -4.84 8.15
N SER A 334 35.29 -5.66 7.71
CA SER A 334 35.67 -6.88 8.43
C SER A 334 36.27 -6.57 9.82
N SER A 335 37.05 -5.49 9.94
CA SER A 335 37.61 -5.07 11.22
C SER A 335 36.53 -4.58 12.19
N VAL A 336 35.52 -3.85 11.71
CA VAL A 336 34.41 -3.37 12.53
C VAL A 336 33.55 -4.55 12.98
N GLU A 337 33.12 -5.40 12.04
CA GLU A 337 32.34 -6.61 12.31
C GLU A 337 32.98 -7.49 13.38
N LYS A 338 34.28 -7.80 13.25
CA LYS A 338 35.01 -8.63 14.21
C LYS A 338 35.13 -8.00 15.60
N ARG A 339 35.20 -6.67 15.69
CA ARG A 339 35.31 -5.95 16.97
C ARG A 339 33.96 -5.90 17.68
N VAL A 340 32.93 -5.49 16.95
CA VAL A 340 31.56 -5.29 17.42
C VAL A 340 30.90 -6.63 17.76
N GLY A 341 31.03 -7.64 16.89
CA GLY A 341 30.36 -8.93 17.01
C GLY A 341 30.69 -9.70 18.30
N LYS A 342 31.91 -9.54 18.85
CA LYS A 342 32.32 -10.18 20.12
C LYS A 342 31.37 -9.91 21.29
N LYS A 343 30.80 -8.71 21.35
CA LYS A 343 29.83 -8.31 22.38
C LYS A 343 28.39 -8.44 21.88
N MET A 344 28.18 -8.09 20.62
CA MET A 344 26.85 -7.86 20.05
C MET A 344 26.14 -9.15 19.60
N ASP A 345 26.89 -10.21 19.27
CA ASP A 345 26.31 -11.44 18.69
C ASP A 345 26.05 -12.54 19.74
N ARG A 346 26.03 -12.19 21.03
CA ARG A 346 25.63 -13.13 22.09
C ARG A 346 24.11 -13.23 22.16
N LYS A 347 23.59 -14.44 22.36
CA LYS A 347 22.17 -14.68 22.70
C LYS A 347 21.88 -14.10 24.10
N VAL A 348 20.80 -13.34 24.21
CA VAL A 348 20.32 -12.70 25.45
C VAL A 348 18.90 -13.12 25.83
N GLY A 349 18.18 -13.76 24.92
CA GLY A 349 16.83 -14.27 25.16
C GLY A 349 16.25 -14.93 23.92
N GLU A 350 14.95 -15.15 23.94
CA GLU A 350 14.18 -15.68 22.82
C GLU A 350 12.83 -14.94 22.76
N SER A 351 12.29 -14.74 21.57
CA SER A 351 10.95 -14.19 21.37
C SER A 351 10.09 -15.21 20.63
N PRO A 352 8.87 -15.52 21.11
CA PRO A 352 7.98 -16.46 20.43
C PRO A 352 7.46 -15.95 19.07
N GLU A 353 7.39 -14.62 18.91
CA GLU A 353 6.96 -13.96 17.67
C GLU A 353 7.68 -12.63 17.47
N VAL A 354 7.49 -11.99 16.31
CA VAL A 354 8.08 -10.68 16.02
C VAL A 354 7.29 -9.60 16.76
N LEU A 355 7.93 -8.90 17.70
CA LEU A 355 7.30 -7.74 18.35
C LEU A 355 7.58 -6.51 17.50
N ARG A 356 6.55 -6.06 16.79
CA ARG A 356 6.67 -4.89 15.91
C ARG A 356 6.65 -3.60 16.73
N ARG A 357 7.52 -2.66 16.36
CA ARG A 357 7.47 -1.25 16.80
C ARG A 357 6.22 -0.56 16.26
N SER A 358 5.74 -0.99 15.08
CA SER A 358 4.52 -0.47 14.47
C SER A 358 3.29 -1.19 15.03
N GLY A 359 2.51 -0.49 15.84
CA GLY A 359 1.19 -0.93 16.31
C GLY A 359 0.17 0.20 16.47
N HIS A 360 0.61 1.46 16.33
CA HIS A 360 -0.17 2.66 16.68
C HIS A 360 -1.38 2.94 15.77
N LYS A 361 -1.49 2.25 14.62
CA LYS A 361 -2.53 2.51 13.59
C LYS A 361 -3.60 1.42 13.51
N GLN A 362 -3.41 0.25 14.14
CA GLN A 362 -4.42 -0.81 14.17
C GLN A 362 -5.34 -0.59 15.38
N ALA A 363 -6.66 -0.56 15.15
CA ALA A 363 -7.70 -0.51 16.18
C ALA A 363 -7.59 0.66 17.18
N GLY A 364 -7.00 1.78 16.76
CA GLY A 364 -6.83 2.95 17.60
C GLY A 364 -5.84 2.77 18.74
N ALA A 365 -4.91 1.80 18.73
CA ALA A 365 -3.90 1.57 19.78
C ALA A 365 -2.90 2.73 20.01
N VAL A 366 -2.74 3.22 21.26
CA VAL A 366 -1.72 4.24 21.62
C VAL A 366 -0.34 3.62 21.83
N SER A 367 -0.25 2.31 21.97
CA SER A 367 0.98 1.61 22.32
C SER A 367 1.23 0.38 21.45
N SER A 368 2.49 0.16 21.08
CA SER A 368 2.97 -1.05 20.41
C SER A 368 3.27 -2.16 21.42
N ALA A 369 3.19 -3.44 21.01
CA ALA A 369 3.55 -4.55 21.89
C ALA A 369 5.02 -4.46 22.34
N LEU A 370 5.91 -4.07 21.40
CA LEU A 370 7.32 -3.84 21.70
C LEU A 370 7.52 -2.69 22.68
N GLY A 371 6.90 -1.54 22.44
CA GLY A 371 7.03 -0.38 23.30
C GLY A 371 6.45 -0.58 24.69
N ARG A 372 5.35 -1.33 24.80
CA ARG A 372 4.84 -1.79 26.10
C ARG A 372 5.86 -2.66 26.81
N TRP A 373 6.40 -3.69 26.15
CA TRP A 373 7.40 -4.56 26.76
C TRP A 373 8.64 -3.78 27.25
N ILE A 374 9.09 -2.76 26.50
CA ILE A 374 10.15 -1.84 26.94
C ILE A 374 9.72 -1.09 28.20
N CYS A 375 8.51 -0.55 28.24
CA CYS A 375 7.96 0.11 29.43
C CYS A 375 7.86 -0.85 30.63
N ASP A 376 7.44 -2.09 30.42
CA ASP A 376 7.39 -3.13 31.47
C ASP A 376 8.78 -3.34 32.07
N ALA A 377 9.80 -3.52 31.20
CA ALA A 377 11.20 -3.68 31.63
C ALA A 377 11.73 -2.46 32.41
N MET A 378 11.36 -1.24 31.98
CA MET A 378 11.73 0.00 32.69
C MET A 378 11.05 0.12 34.07
N ALA A 379 9.78 -0.29 34.16
CA ALA A 379 9.03 -0.31 35.41
C ALA A 379 9.64 -1.29 36.42
N ASP A 380 9.98 -2.51 35.96
CA ASP A 380 10.68 -3.51 36.76
C ASP A 380 12.04 -3.03 37.26
N ALA A 381 12.85 -2.43 36.37
CA ALA A 381 14.19 -1.95 36.71
C ALA A 381 14.20 -0.88 37.81
N THR A 382 13.08 -0.15 37.97
CA THR A 382 12.94 0.94 38.94
C THR A 382 12.00 0.61 40.11
N GLY A 383 11.29 -0.52 40.06
CA GLY A 383 10.32 -0.96 41.07
C GLY A 383 9.06 -0.09 41.13
N VAL A 384 8.71 0.62 40.04
CA VAL A 384 7.48 1.42 39.96
C VAL A 384 6.41 0.66 39.18
N THR A 385 5.16 1.10 39.28
CA THR A 385 4.01 0.40 38.66
C THR A 385 3.60 0.96 37.31
N ALA A 386 4.24 2.01 36.81
CA ALA A 386 3.92 2.64 35.53
C ALA A 386 5.17 3.18 34.83
N ALA A 387 5.18 3.11 33.51
CA ALA A 387 6.30 3.61 32.71
C ALA A 387 5.88 4.19 31.35
N PHE A 388 6.70 5.11 30.84
CA PHE A 388 6.60 5.73 29.52
C PHE A 388 7.86 5.54 28.69
N HIS A 389 7.68 5.35 27.39
CA HIS A 389 8.77 5.36 26.43
C HIS A 389 8.29 5.99 25.13
N ASN A 390 9.05 6.90 24.52
CA ASN A 390 8.63 7.56 23.28
C ASN A 390 8.80 6.66 22.07
N HIS A 391 7.86 6.73 21.13
CA HIS A 391 7.89 5.93 19.90
C HIS A 391 9.18 6.15 19.10
N GLY A 392 9.70 7.40 19.09
CA GLY A 392 10.96 7.76 18.43
C GLY A 392 12.19 7.07 19.02
N GLY A 393 12.11 6.61 20.28
CA GLY A 393 13.14 5.83 20.96
C GLY A 393 13.26 4.37 20.49
N ILE A 394 12.26 3.87 19.76
CA ILE A 394 12.17 2.49 19.26
C ILE A 394 12.50 2.47 17.75
N ARG A 395 13.72 2.05 17.41
CA ARG A 395 14.30 2.17 16.07
C ARG A 395 14.19 0.90 15.23
N ASP A 396 13.74 -0.18 15.84
CA ASP A 396 13.58 -1.47 15.19
C ASP A 396 12.51 -2.37 15.80
N ASP A 397 12.14 -3.42 15.07
CA ASP A 397 11.31 -4.52 15.57
C ASP A 397 12.18 -5.55 16.30
N LEU A 398 11.62 -6.24 17.29
CA LEU A 398 12.27 -7.40 17.92
C LEU A 398 11.97 -8.65 17.07
N PRO A 399 12.99 -9.41 16.61
CA PRO A 399 12.78 -10.60 15.80
C PRO A 399 12.17 -11.75 16.63
N ALA A 400 11.56 -12.72 15.94
CA ALA A 400 11.18 -14.01 16.52
C ALA A 400 12.40 -14.95 16.59
N GLY A 401 12.40 -15.88 17.54
CA GLY A 401 13.49 -16.79 17.82
C GLY A 401 14.57 -16.17 18.69
N ASP A 402 15.82 -16.61 18.51
CA ASP A 402 16.96 -16.14 19.30
C ASP A 402 17.12 -14.61 19.22
N ILE A 403 17.04 -13.96 20.39
CA ILE A 403 17.33 -12.53 20.52
C ILE A 403 18.81 -12.37 20.85
N LEU A 404 19.51 -11.60 20.03
CA LEU A 404 20.90 -11.21 20.26
C LEU A 404 20.98 -9.85 20.93
N TYR A 405 22.09 -9.57 21.62
CA TYR A 405 22.31 -8.25 22.22
C TYR A 405 22.29 -7.11 21.17
N ARG A 406 22.72 -7.39 19.94
CA ARG A 406 22.58 -6.46 18.80
C ARG A 406 21.15 -6.06 18.52
N ASP A 407 20.19 -6.96 18.69
CA ASP A 407 18.80 -6.69 18.37
C ASP A 407 18.25 -5.66 19.35
N LEU A 408 18.55 -5.83 20.64
CA LEU A 408 18.19 -4.85 21.67
C LEU A 408 18.85 -3.47 21.44
N PHE A 409 20.13 -3.46 21.02
CA PHE A 409 20.82 -2.21 20.68
C PHE A 409 20.16 -1.51 19.49
N GLN A 410 19.83 -2.26 18.43
CA GLN A 410 19.18 -1.70 17.25
C GLN A 410 17.78 -1.18 17.56
N ILE A 411 17.08 -1.78 18.53
CA ILE A 411 15.79 -1.28 19.03
C ILE A 411 15.96 0.04 19.79
N SER A 412 16.93 0.14 20.72
CA SER A 412 17.15 1.34 21.55
C SER A 412 18.63 1.78 21.56
N PRO A 413 19.12 2.44 20.49
CA PRO A 413 20.55 2.70 20.29
C PRO A 413 21.08 3.93 21.04
N PHE A 414 20.23 4.69 21.73
CA PHE A 414 20.57 6.01 22.26
C PHE A 414 21.31 5.99 23.59
N GLY A 415 21.35 4.83 24.28
CA GLY A 415 21.97 4.74 25.61
C GLY A 415 21.24 5.52 26.71
N ASN A 416 20.03 6.00 26.44
CA ASN A 416 19.18 6.72 27.39
C ASN A 416 19.03 5.92 28.71
N ARG A 417 19.08 6.63 29.85
CA ARG A 417 18.94 6.03 31.18
C ARG A 417 17.49 6.05 31.65
N VAL A 418 17.09 4.99 32.35
CA VAL A 418 15.78 4.93 33.00
C VAL A 418 15.81 5.80 34.25
N THR A 419 14.93 6.79 34.33
CA THR A 419 14.71 7.64 35.49
C THR A 419 13.26 7.59 35.94
N VAL A 420 12.96 8.07 37.15
CA VAL A 420 11.60 8.12 37.69
C VAL A 420 11.18 9.57 37.84
N VAL A 421 10.12 9.96 37.13
CA VAL A 421 9.44 11.26 37.28
C VAL A 421 8.27 11.12 38.26
N THR A 422 7.97 12.17 39.02
CA THR A 422 6.77 12.21 39.88
C THR A 422 5.76 13.21 39.33
N LEU A 423 4.59 12.72 38.89
CA LEU A 423 3.50 13.53 38.33
C LEU A 423 2.30 13.54 39.27
N THR A 424 1.55 14.64 39.29
CA THR A 424 0.17 14.64 39.78
C THR A 424 -0.73 13.89 38.80
N GLY A 425 -1.88 13.40 39.26
CA GLY A 425 -2.89 12.79 38.39
C GLY A 425 -3.38 13.74 37.28
N GLU A 426 -3.47 15.03 37.56
CA GLU A 426 -3.76 16.05 36.54
C GLU A 426 -2.66 16.14 35.47
N GLN A 427 -1.39 16.15 35.89
CA GLN A 427 -0.25 16.17 34.97
C GLN A 427 -0.19 14.89 34.11
N LEU A 428 -0.45 13.73 34.70
CA LEU A 428 -0.57 12.45 33.99
C LEU A 428 -1.65 12.53 32.90
N LYS A 429 -2.84 13.05 33.23
CA LYS A 429 -3.93 13.24 32.25
C LYS A 429 -3.53 14.13 31.08
N ARG A 430 -2.76 15.19 31.33
CA ARG A 430 -2.24 16.07 30.29
C ARG A 430 -1.20 15.40 29.39
N VAL A 431 -0.29 14.61 29.97
CA VAL A 431 0.71 13.84 29.22
C VAL A 431 0.02 12.83 28.29
N VAL A 432 -0.95 12.07 28.80
CA VAL A 432 -1.71 11.08 28.02
C VAL A 432 -2.50 11.73 26.88
N ARG A 433 -3.19 12.85 27.15
CA ARG A 433 -3.90 13.61 26.10
C ARG A 433 -2.97 14.12 25.01
N LYS A 434 -1.82 14.69 25.39
CA LYS A 434 -0.82 15.15 24.43
C LYS A 434 -0.31 13.98 23.58
N SER A 435 -0.01 12.83 24.19
CA SER A 435 0.44 11.63 23.45
C SER A 435 -0.56 11.22 22.37
N LEU A 436 -1.84 11.17 22.72
CA LEU A 436 -2.94 10.79 21.83
C LEU A 436 -3.14 11.75 20.66
N SER A 437 -2.80 13.03 20.82
CA SER A 437 -2.91 14.04 19.76
C SER A 437 -1.62 14.22 18.94
N SER A 438 -0.53 13.50 19.24
CA SER A 438 0.82 13.80 18.73
C SER A 438 1.16 13.19 17.36
N GLY A 439 0.20 12.67 16.60
CA GLY A 439 0.37 12.34 15.17
C GLY A 439 1.54 11.40 14.83
N GLY A 440 1.96 10.52 15.75
CA GLY A 440 3.11 9.61 15.58
C GLY A 440 4.33 9.90 16.47
N ARG A 441 4.33 10.99 17.26
CA ARG A 441 5.33 11.28 18.31
C ARG A 441 4.81 10.97 19.72
N GLY A 442 4.01 9.93 19.84
CA GLY A 442 3.41 9.52 21.11
C GLY A 442 4.39 8.82 22.04
N ILE A 443 3.87 8.42 23.19
CA ILE A 443 4.56 7.53 24.15
C ILE A 443 3.79 6.22 24.30
N ASP A 444 4.52 5.13 24.47
CA ASP A 444 4.06 3.83 24.91
C ASP A 444 3.86 3.80 26.43
N PHE A 445 3.01 2.90 26.93
CA PHE A 445 2.59 2.87 28.33
C PHE A 445 2.65 1.47 28.96
N HIS A 446 3.23 1.39 30.17
CA HIS A 446 3.00 0.30 31.13
C HIS A 446 2.20 0.82 32.33
N GLY A 447 1.32 -0.03 32.89
CA GLY A 447 0.59 0.24 34.14
C GLY A 447 -0.51 1.30 34.06
N VAL A 448 -0.58 2.06 32.97
CA VAL A 448 -1.61 3.06 32.68
C VAL A 448 -2.61 2.47 31.68
N GLN A 449 -3.88 2.46 32.06
CA GLN A 449 -5.00 2.15 31.18
C GLN A 449 -5.77 3.44 30.90
N VAL A 450 -6.14 3.65 29.65
CA VAL A 450 -6.81 4.86 29.22
C VAL A 450 -8.15 4.45 28.63
N GLU A 451 -9.25 5.01 29.14
CA GLU A 451 -10.52 4.95 28.44
C GLU A 451 -10.52 5.99 27.32
N VAL A 452 -10.80 5.55 26.11
CA VAL A 452 -10.84 6.42 24.93
C VAL A 452 -12.23 6.40 24.32
N GLY A 453 -12.79 7.58 24.08
CA GLY A 453 -14.01 7.81 23.32
C GLY A 453 -13.73 8.59 22.03
N SER A 454 -14.75 8.72 21.19
CA SER A 454 -14.71 9.61 20.01
C SER A 454 -15.90 10.57 20.11
N ASN A 455 -15.64 11.87 19.92
CA ASN A 455 -16.72 12.83 19.77
C ASN A 455 -17.33 12.79 18.35
N ALA A 456 -18.41 13.57 18.14
CA ALA A 456 -19.14 13.62 16.87
C ALA A 456 -18.30 14.11 15.68
N GLN A 457 -17.15 14.74 15.95
CA GLN A 457 -16.20 15.26 14.97
C GLN A 457 -15.04 14.28 14.71
N GLY A 458 -15.06 13.08 15.31
CA GLY A 458 -13.99 12.08 15.15
C GLY A 458 -12.71 12.40 15.93
N THR A 459 -12.74 13.38 16.85
CA THR A 459 -11.61 13.66 17.74
C THR A 459 -11.63 12.68 18.91
N VAL A 460 -10.45 12.14 19.22
CA VAL A 460 -10.23 11.25 20.36
C VAL A 460 -10.46 12.00 21.68
N GLU A 461 -11.44 11.56 22.47
CA GLU A 461 -11.68 12.04 23.83
C GLU A 461 -11.06 11.08 24.86
N VAL A 462 -10.33 11.63 25.83
CA VAL A 462 -9.76 10.86 26.93
C VAL A 462 -10.75 10.83 28.08
N GLY A 463 -11.30 9.64 28.35
CA GLY A 463 -12.17 9.34 29.47
C GLY A 463 -11.40 9.17 30.78
N GLN A 464 -11.72 8.12 31.54
CA GLN A 464 -11.03 7.83 32.79
C GLN A 464 -9.62 7.26 32.52
N ILE A 465 -8.65 7.68 33.34
CA ILE A 465 -7.31 7.08 33.38
C ILE A 465 -7.23 6.22 34.63
N LEU A 466 -6.87 4.96 34.44
CA LEU A 466 -6.71 3.99 35.52
C LEU A 466 -5.24 3.63 35.68
N LEU A 467 -4.83 3.47 36.93
CA LEU A 467 -3.51 2.96 37.32
C LEU A 467 -3.72 1.68 38.11
N GLY A 468 -3.22 0.54 37.61
CA GLY A 468 -3.49 -0.76 38.23
C GLY A 468 -4.98 -1.09 38.40
N GLY A 469 -5.82 -0.64 37.45
CA GLY A 469 -7.28 -0.82 37.47
C GLY A 469 -8.06 0.15 38.36
N SER A 470 -7.40 1.10 39.05
CA SER A 470 -8.06 2.10 39.90
C SER A 470 -8.05 3.50 39.27
N PRO A 471 -9.16 4.27 39.35
CA PRO A 471 -9.20 5.66 38.89
C PRO A 471 -8.15 6.58 39.51
N VAL A 472 -7.48 7.35 38.66
CA VAL A 472 -6.52 8.36 39.10
C VAL A 472 -7.21 9.66 39.51
N SER A 473 -7.01 10.09 40.75
CA SER A 473 -7.45 11.41 41.24
C SER A 473 -6.43 12.51 40.89
N ASP A 474 -6.89 13.75 40.71
CA ASP A 474 -6.05 14.83 40.17
C ASP A 474 -4.84 15.17 41.07
N GLN A 475 -5.00 15.04 42.39
CA GLN A 475 -3.96 15.33 43.39
C GLN A 475 -3.07 14.12 43.72
N GLN A 476 -3.39 12.93 43.21
CA GLN A 476 -2.59 11.73 43.45
C GLN A 476 -1.17 11.91 42.92
N GLN A 477 -0.16 11.66 43.74
CA GLN A 477 1.25 11.65 43.33
C GLN A 477 1.59 10.27 42.75
N ILE A 478 2.11 10.25 41.53
CA ILE A 478 2.34 9.03 40.75
C ILE A 478 3.79 9.04 40.29
N ARG A 479 4.52 8.00 40.67
CA ARG A 479 5.90 7.77 40.24
C ARG A 479 5.88 6.95 38.94
N ILE A 480 6.49 7.47 37.89
CA ILE A 480 6.48 6.88 36.55
C ILE A 480 7.92 6.74 36.07
N ALA A 481 8.30 5.54 35.64
CA ALA A 481 9.59 5.34 34.99
C ALA A 481 9.54 5.89 33.56
N THR A 482 10.55 6.62 33.15
CA THR A 482 10.70 7.12 31.79
C THR A 482 12.18 7.14 31.42
N ASN A 483 12.51 7.49 30.20
CA ASN A 483 13.89 7.73 29.82
C ASN A 483 14.30 9.18 30.14
N ASP A 484 15.58 9.40 30.42
CA ASP A 484 16.18 10.70 30.73
C ASP A 484 16.01 11.74 29.61
N TYR A 485 16.00 11.31 28.35
CA TYR A 485 15.66 12.17 27.21
C TYR A 485 14.27 12.84 27.39
N LEU A 486 13.24 12.06 27.72
CA LEU A 486 11.90 12.57 28.01
C LEU A 486 11.84 13.35 29.32
N ALA A 487 12.50 12.86 30.37
CA ALA A 487 12.53 13.52 31.68
C ALA A 487 13.22 14.89 31.66
N THR A 488 14.04 15.18 30.66
CA THR A 488 14.72 16.46 30.48
C THR A 488 14.09 17.35 29.40
N GLY A 489 12.95 16.93 28.82
CA GLY A 489 12.13 17.73 27.92
C GLY A 489 12.32 17.44 26.43
N GLY A 490 13.03 16.38 26.05
CA GLY A 490 13.09 15.89 24.66
C GLY A 490 11.70 15.64 24.07
N ASP A 491 11.55 15.68 22.74
CA ASP A 491 10.27 15.65 22.00
C ASP A 491 9.24 16.71 22.48
N GLY A 492 9.71 17.78 23.12
CA GLY A 492 8.88 18.85 23.66
C GLY A 492 8.08 18.45 24.91
N TRP A 493 8.52 17.45 25.67
CA TRP A 493 7.85 17.02 26.91
C TRP A 493 8.18 17.90 28.13
N ASP A 494 7.97 19.21 28.02
CA ASP A 494 8.27 20.20 29.07
C ASP A 494 7.58 19.88 30.41
N LEU A 495 6.41 19.25 30.36
CA LEU A 495 5.68 18.81 31.56
C LEU A 495 6.45 17.74 32.34
N LEU A 496 7.18 16.85 31.66
CA LEU A 496 8.04 15.86 32.31
C LEU A 496 9.31 16.53 32.84
N ALA A 497 9.87 17.49 32.11
CA ALA A 497 11.04 18.27 32.53
C ALA A 497 10.79 19.10 33.79
N ALA A 498 9.59 19.67 33.93
CA ALA A 498 9.20 20.43 35.11
C ALA A 498 8.88 19.55 36.34
N ALA A 499 8.72 18.24 36.14
CA ALA A 499 8.41 17.32 37.22
C ALA A 499 9.66 16.90 38.00
N PRO A 500 9.57 16.65 39.32
CA PRO A 500 10.68 16.10 40.08
C PRO A 500 11.13 14.75 39.50
N HIS A 501 12.42 14.61 39.19
CA HIS A 501 13.02 13.40 38.64
C HIS A 501 14.40 13.13 39.26
N GLY A 502 14.86 11.88 39.18
CA GLY A 502 16.19 11.47 39.64
C GLY A 502 17.25 11.47 38.55
N ASP A 503 18.51 11.22 38.91
CA ASP A 503 19.67 11.28 38.02
C ASP A 503 19.82 10.07 37.06
N GLY A 504 18.81 9.19 36.99
CA GLY A 504 18.79 8.00 36.14
C GLY A 504 19.57 6.80 36.70
N GLY A 505 19.12 5.59 36.37
CA GLY A 505 19.70 4.31 36.78
C GLY A 505 20.35 3.56 35.63
N LEU A 506 19.90 2.33 35.40
CA LEU A 506 20.29 1.51 34.25
C LEU A 506 19.90 2.19 32.93
N SER A 507 20.60 1.88 31.86
CA SER A 507 20.14 2.20 30.50
C SER A 507 18.86 1.44 30.16
N VAL A 508 18.07 1.97 29.22
CA VAL A 508 16.89 1.26 28.67
C VAL A 508 17.32 -0.10 28.11
N LEU A 509 18.49 -0.16 27.46
CA LEU A 509 19.10 -1.38 26.93
C LEU A 509 19.42 -2.42 28.02
N GLU A 510 19.99 -2.01 29.14
CA GLU A 510 20.25 -2.91 30.28
C GLU A 510 18.96 -3.35 30.97
N ALA A 511 17.94 -2.48 31.01
CA ALA A 511 16.63 -2.82 31.57
C ALA A 511 15.93 -3.91 30.73
N THR A 512 15.92 -3.77 29.41
CA THR A 512 15.32 -4.77 28.49
C THR A 512 16.12 -6.06 28.43
N GLU A 513 17.46 -5.99 28.49
CA GLU A 513 18.30 -7.18 28.62
C GLU A 513 17.96 -7.97 29.88
N ARG A 514 17.93 -7.32 31.05
CA ARG A 514 17.59 -7.98 32.32
C ARG A 514 16.18 -8.57 32.32
N ALA A 515 15.24 -7.98 31.57
CA ALA A 515 13.90 -8.52 31.44
C ALA A 515 13.89 -9.87 30.69
N LEU A 516 14.83 -10.11 29.77
CA LEU A 516 14.98 -11.38 29.06
C LEU A 516 15.72 -12.45 29.87
N GLU A 517 16.50 -12.06 30.87
CA GLU A 517 17.21 -13.02 31.76
C GLU A 517 16.28 -13.66 32.81
N ARG A 518 15.01 -13.22 32.91
CA ARG A 518 14.04 -13.73 33.89
C ARG A 518 13.40 -15.02 33.38
N GLU A 519 13.13 -15.95 34.30
CA GLU A 519 12.49 -17.24 33.96
C GLU A 519 11.08 -17.10 33.34
N ASP A 520 10.41 -15.97 33.57
CA ASP A 520 9.08 -15.65 33.05
C ASP A 520 9.10 -14.72 31.83
N SER A 521 10.25 -14.56 31.16
CA SER A 521 10.43 -13.66 30.01
C SER A 521 9.39 -13.90 28.91
N ASP A 522 9.15 -15.18 28.58
CA ASP A 522 8.25 -15.58 27.50
C ASP A 522 6.80 -15.22 27.85
N GLU A 523 6.38 -15.53 29.08
CA GLU A 523 5.04 -15.21 29.59
C GLU A 523 4.79 -13.70 29.59
N ARG A 524 5.81 -12.91 29.91
CA ARG A 524 5.74 -11.45 29.91
C ARG A 524 5.66 -10.88 28.50
N ILE A 525 6.45 -11.40 27.57
CA ILE A 525 6.33 -11.05 26.15
C ILE A 525 4.91 -11.37 25.65
N TYR A 526 4.40 -12.56 25.94
CA TYR A 526 3.00 -12.95 25.64
C TYR A 526 1.98 -12.02 26.31
N ALA A 527 2.21 -11.61 27.55
CA ALA A 527 1.34 -10.67 28.24
C ALA A 527 1.34 -9.29 27.57
N SER A 528 2.50 -8.78 27.13
CA SER A 528 2.59 -7.51 26.40
C SER A 528 1.88 -7.59 25.04
N ILE A 529 1.91 -8.74 24.36
CA ILE A 529 1.17 -9.03 23.14
C ILE A 529 -0.35 -9.04 23.40
N ALA A 530 -0.79 -9.68 24.48
CA ALA A 530 -2.21 -9.87 24.79
C ALA A 530 -2.87 -8.63 25.44
N ALA A 531 -2.10 -7.76 26.10
CA ALA A 531 -2.62 -6.65 26.88
C ALA A 531 -3.12 -5.49 26.00
N LYS A 532 -4.43 -5.28 25.99
CA LYS A 532 -5.04 -4.05 25.44
C LYS A 532 -4.81 -2.87 26.39
N VAL A 533 -4.42 -1.70 25.87
CA VAL A 533 -4.24 -0.44 26.66
C VAL A 533 -5.59 0.17 27.05
N TYR A 534 -6.67 -0.22 26.36
CA TYR A 534 -8.01 0.30 26.59
C TYR A 534 -8.84 -0.62 27.46
N ILE A 535 -9.50 -0.01 28.43
CA ILE A 535 -10.88 -0.38 28.69
C ILE A 535 -11.65 0.40 27.63
N GLU A 536 -12.14 -0.27 26.59
CA GLU A 536 -13.30 0.29 25.91
C GLU A 536 -14.33 0.47 27.02
N SER A 537 -14.65 1.73 27.38
CA SER A 537 -15.95 1.98 28.01
C SER A 537 -16.93 1.16 27.17
N PRO A 538 -17.71 0.23 27.78
CA PRO A 538 -18.45 -0.80 27.04
C PRO A 538 -19.05 -0.11 25.87
N PRO A 539 -18.66 -0.48 24.64
CA PRO A 539 -18.60 0.50 23.60
C PRO A 539 -19.97 1.14 23.56
N GLY A 540 -19.95 2.46 23.60
CA GLY A 540 -20.80 3.19 22.70
C GLY A 540 -20.57 2.76 21.25
N THR A 541 -20.35 1.48 20.92
CA THR A 541 -21.35 0.78 20.14
C THR A 541 -22.67 1.30 20.71
N LYS A 542 -23.19 2.34 20.06
CA LYS A 542 -24.47 2.08 19.44
C LYS A 542 -24.30 0.73 18.76
N ALA A 543 -24.55 -0.37 19.48
CA ALA A 543 -24.84 -1.66 18.91
C ALA A 543 -25.73 -1.28 17.77
N ALA A 544 -25.28 -1.52 16.52
CA ALA A 544 -25.70 -0.76 15.35
C ALA A 544 -27.13 -0.33 15.58
N SER A 545 -27.35 0.97 15.80
CA SER A 545 -28.57 1.43 16.48
C SER A 545 -29.73 0.73 15.78
N TRP A 546 -30.82 0.41 16.47
CA TRP A 546 -31.95 -0.24 15.78
C TRP A 546 -32.34 0.50 14.49
N LEU A 547 -31.99 1.79 14.37
CA LEU A 547 -32.00 2.58 13.13
C LEU A 547 -31.02 2.11 12.04
N ASP A 548 -29.75 1.79 12.30
CA ASP A 548 -28.76 1.33 11.32
C ASP A 548 -29.06 -0.09 10.80
N ARG A 549 -29.49 -0.99 11.70
CA ARG A 549 -30.04 -2.30 11.30
C ARG A 549 -31.34 -2.12 10.53
N GLY A 550 -32.18 -1.18 10.96
CA GLY A 550 -33.40 -0.77 10.27
C GLY A 550 -33.13 -0.24 8.87
N ARG A 551 -32.08 0.56 8.67
CA ARG A 551 -31.61 1.06 7.36
C ARG A 551 -31.22 -0.10 6.45
N SER A 552 -30.44 -1.05 6.98
CA SER A 552 -30.03 -2.27 6.27
C SER A 552 -31.24 -3.11 5.82
N MET A 553 -32.22 -3.29 6.70
CA MET A 553 -33.47 -4.01 6.40
C MET A 553 -34.33 -3.25 5.38
N LEU A 554 -34.44 -1.93 5.52
CA LEU A 554 -35.10 -1.07 4.54
C LEU A 554 -34.40 -1.16 3.18
N GLY A 555 -33.08 -1.19 3.15
CA GLY A 555 -32.27 -1.39 1.95
C GLY A 555 -32.62 -2.69 1.25
N LEU A 556 -32.67 -3.79 2.00
CA LEU A 556 -33.07 -5.09 1.47
C LEU A 556 -34.48 -5.06 0.84
N LEU A 557 -35.44 -4.40 1.51
CA LEU A 557 -36.80 -4.22 0.98
C LEU A 557 -36.83 -3.35 -0.28
N VAL A 558 -36.06 -2.24 -0.30
CA VAL A 558 -35.94 -1.34 -1.45
C VAL A 558 -35.32 -2.06 -2.64
N LEU A 559 -34.29 -2.86 -2.44
CA LEU A 559 -33.63 -3.63 -3.50
C LEU A 559 -34.54 -4.71 -4.10
N VAL A 560 -35.31 -5.41 -3.27
CA VAL A 560 -36.35 -6.36 -3.72
C VAL A 560 -37.44 -5.62 -4.50
N ALA A 561 -37.92 -4.48 -4.00
CA ALA A 561 -38.90 -3.66 -4.67
C ALA A 561 -38.39 -3.13 -6.02
N LEU A 562 -37.12 -2.73 -6.09
CA LEU A 562 -36.47 -2.26 -7.31
C LEU A 562 -36.42 -3.36 -8.38
N CYS A 563 -36.04 -4.59 -8.00
CA CYS A 563 -36.07 -5.73 -8.92
C CYS A 563 -37.49 -6.06 -9.39
N TRP A 564 -38.48 -5.96 -8.51
CA TRP A 564 -39.89 -6.13 -8.85
C TRP A 564 -40.42 -5.02 -9.78
N LEU A 565 -39.96 -3.77 -9.60
CA LEU A 565 -40.29 -2.67 -10.49
C LEU A 565 -39.70 -2.87 -11.89
N PHE A 566 -38.46 -3.38 -11.99
CA PHE A 566 -37.82 -3.71 -13.27
C PHE A 566 -38.22 -5.08 -13.85
N SER A 567 -39.19 -5.76 -13.22
CA SER A 567 -39.70 -7.06 -13.64
C SER A 567 -40.36 -6.99 -15.02
N THR A 568 -40.04 -7.96 -15.88
CA THR A 568 -40.74 -8.14 -17.17
C THR A 568 -42.19 -8.59 -17.00
N SER A 569 -42.54 -9.25 -15.90
CA SER A 569 -43.88 -9.81 -15.68
C SER A 569 -44.20 -9.99 -14.18
N ARG A 570 -44.67 -8.93 -13.53
CA ARG A 570 -44.93 -8.89 -12.07
C ARG A 570 -45.93 -9.95 -11.58
N SER A 571 -46.86 -10.39 -12.42
CA SER A 571 -47.84 -11.44 -12.11
C SER A 571 -47.24 -12.85 -12.06
N GLU A 572 -46.10 -13.07 -12.73
CA GLU A 572 -45.42 -14.37 -12.82
C GLU A 572 -44.43 -14.59 -11.67
N VAL A 573 -44.13 -13.56 -10.87
CA VAL A 573 -43.19 -13.64 -9.74
C VAL A 573 -43.62 -14.73 -8.74
N ARG A 574 -42.71 -15.68 -8.51
CA ARG A 574 -42.88 -16.75 -7.52
C ARG A 574 -42.30 -16.30 -6.17
N TRP A 575 -43.14 -15.73 -5.31
CA TRP A 575 -42.72 -15.20 -4.01
C TRP A 575 -42.04 -16.22 -3.08
N ARG A 576 -42.33 -17.52 -3.24
CA ARG A 576 -41.61 -18.58 -2.53
C ARG A 576 -40.10 -18.50 -2.75
N THR A 577 -39.66 -18.31 -4.00
CA THR A 577 -38.25 -18.17 -4.37
C THR A 577 -37.64 -16.96 -3.68
N VAL A 578 -38.37 -15.84 -3.63
CA VAL A 578 -37.92 -14.59 -3.00
C VAL A 578 -37.75 -14.76 -1.49
N TYR A 579 -38.75 -15.28 -0.79
CA TYR A 579 -38.70 -15.47 0.67
C TYR A 579 -37.61 -16.47 1.07
N TRP A 580 -37.47 -17.59 0.37
CA TRP A 580 -36.40 -18.55 0.64
C TRP A 580 -35.03 -17.98 0.30
N GLY A 581 -34.88 -17.25 -0.80
CA GLY A 581 -33.59 -16.66 -1.15
C GLY A 581 -33.12 -15.59 -0.16
N VAL A 582 -34.02 -14.74 0.33
CA VAL A 582 -33.71 -13.79 1.42
C VAL A 582 -33.46 -14.52 2.74
N GLY A 583 -34.29 -15.51 3.07
CA GLY A 583 -34.15 -16.31 4.29
C GLY A 583 -32.84 -17.10 4.34
N LEU A 584 -32.41 -17.68 3.22
CA LEU A 584 -31.12 -18.38 3.10
C LEU A 584 -29.95 -17.42 3.29
N GLN A 585 -30.00 -16.20 2.73
CA GLN A 585 -28.97 -15.19 2.98
C GLN A 585 -28.86 -14.85 4.46
N LEU A 586 -30.00 -14.56 5.11
CA LEU A 586 -30.03 -14.23 6.53
C LEU A 586 -29.55 -15.40 7.41
N LEU A 587 -29.94 -16.63 7.07
CA LEU A 587 -29.50 -17.83 7.76
C LEU A 587 -27.99 -18.03 7.62
N LEU A 588 -27.45 -17.94 6.40
CA LEU A 588 -26.01 -18.07 6.15
C LEU A 588 -25.23 -16.96 6.86
N ALA A 589 -25.68 -15.71 6.77
CA ALA A 589 -25.07 -14.58 7.46
C ALA A 589 -25.07 -14.77 8.97
N PHE A 590 -26.18 -15.24 9.55
CA PHE A 590 -26.24 -15.55 10.98
C PHE A 590 -25.30 -16.68 11.36
N LEU A 591 -25.32 -17.81 10.63
CA LEU A 591 -24.46 -18.95 10.91
C LEU A 591 -22.98 -18.58 10.82
N ILE A 592 -22.58 -17.83 9.80
CA ILE A 592 -21.18 -17.47 9.56
C ILE A 592 -20.70 -16.33 10.48
N LEU A 593 -21.52 -15.29 10.70
CA LEU A 593 -21.08 -14.07 11.40
C LEU A 593 -21.41 -14.03 12.89
N ARG A 594 -22.35 -14.85 13.38
CA ARG A 594 -22.79 -14.81 14.79
C ARG A 594 -22.47 -16.05 15.59
N THR A 595 -22.13 -17.17 14.97
CA THR A 595 -21.89 -18.43 15.71
C THR A 595 -20.40 -18.72 15.84
N GLY A 596 -20.00 -19.43 16.92
CA GLY A 596 -18.61 -19.87 17.08
C GLY A 596 -18.14 -20.85 16.00
N TRP A 597 -19.07 -21.62 15.41
CA TRP A 597 -18.82 -22.43 14.22
C TRP A 597 -18.47 -21.56 13.01
N GLY A 598 -19.17 -20.44 12.83
CA GLY A 598 -18.90 -19.45 11.79
C GLY A 598 -17.52 -18.81 11.92
N GLN A 599 -17.13 -18.42 13.13
CA GLN A 599 -15.79 -17.88 13.40
C GLN A 599 -14.68 -18.92 13.14
N SER A 600 -14.93 -20.19 13.46
CA SER A 600 -14.00 -21.29 13.15
C SER A 600 -13.89 -21.51 11.64
N PHE A 601 -15.02 -21.42 10.91
CA PHE A 601 -15.05 -21.49 9.46
C PHE A 601 -14.28 -20.34 8.79
N THR A 602 -14.47 -19.10 9.25
CA THR A 602 -13.74 -17.94 8.70
C THR A 602 -12.24 -17.99 9.01
N SER A 603 -11.87 -18.45 10.21
CA SER A 603 -10.47 -18.63 10.60
C SER A 603 -9.80 -19.72 9.77
N GLY A 604 -10.45 -20.88 9.61
CA GLY A 604 -9.94 -21.96 8.75
C GLY A 604 -9.85 -21.56 7.27
N ALA A 605 -10.80 -20.76 6.78
CA ALA A 605 -10.71 -20.19 5.43
C ALA A 605 -9.46 -19.30 5.29
N LYS A 606 -9.20 -18.42 6.26
CA LYS A 606 -8.01 -17.56 6.26
C LYS A 606 -6.71 -18.39 6.20
N GLU A 607 -6.60 -19.44 6.99
CA GLU A 607 -5.44 -20.34 6.99
C GLU A 607 -5.26 -21.06 5.64
N ILE A 608 -6.35 -21.60 5.07
CA ILE A 608 -6.31 -22.29 3.77
C ILE A 608 -5.86 -21.33 2.66
N PHE A 609 -6.44 -20.13 2.60
CA PHE A 609 -6.09 -19.16 1.57
C PHE A 609 -4.68 -18.61 1.75
N GLN A 610 -4.21 -18.42 2.99
CA GLN A 610 -2.82 -18.08 3.26
C GLN A 610 -1.89 -19.17 2.71
N GLY A 611 -2.17 -20.45 3.01
CA GLY A 611 -1.36 -21.56 2.46
C GLY A 611 -1.37 -21.61 0.93
N ILE A 612 -2.50 -21.31 0.27
CA ILE A 612 -2.58 -21.21 -1.19
C ILE A 612 -1.67 -20.08 -1.71
N LEU A 613 -1.65 -18.92 -1.04
CA LEU A 613 -0.76 -17.80 -1.39
C LEU A 613 0.71 -18.19 -1.22
N ASP A 614 1.05 -18.85 -0.12
CA ASP A 614 2.42 -19.31 0.17
C ASP A 614 2.92 -20.30 -0.90
N PHE A 615 2.08 -21.27 -1.32
CA PHE A 615 2.44 -22.20 -2.40
C PHE A 615 2.56 -21.53 -3.78
N SER A 616 1.68 -20.56 -4.06
CA SER A 616 1.75 -19.75 -5.28
C SER A 616 3.04 -18.94 -5.35
N GLU A 617 3.47 -18.38 -4.22
CA GLU A 617 4.71 -17.60 -4.10
C GLU A 617 5.94 -18.45 -4.45
N VAL A 618 6.01 -19.71 -3.99
CA VAL A 618 7.09 -20.64 -4.36
C VAL A 618 7.19 -20.83 -5.88
N GLY A 619 6.06 -21.04 -6.56
CA GLY A 619 6.03 -21.20 -8.01
C GLY A 619 6.39 -19.91 -8.77
N THR A 620 5.92 -18.78 -8.26
CA THR A 620 6.16 -17.46 -8.84
C THR A 620 7.62 -17.04 -8.67
N GLY A 621 8.21 -17.27 -7.49
CA GLY A 621 9.61 -16.99 -7.19
C GLY A 621 10.57 -17.83 -8.05
N MET A 622 10.20 -19.07 -8.40
CA MET A 622 10.99 -19.88 -9.34
C MET A 622 11.05 -19.26 -10.75
N VAL A 623 9.96 -18.66 -11.23
CA VAL A 623 9.87 -18.09 -12.59
C VAL A 623 10.45 -16.69 -12.66
N PHE A 624 10.17 -15.86 -11.65
CA PHE A 624 10.49 -14.43 -11.66
C PHE A 624 11.69 -14.06 -10.77
N GLY A 625 12.23 -14.99 -9.97
CA GLY A 625 13.40 -14.75 -9.12
C GLY A 625 13.19 -13.56 -8.18
N SER A 626 14.12 -12.61 -8.15
CA SER A 626 13.97 -11.40 -7.35
C SER A 626 12.93 -10.41 -7.87
N LEU A 627 12.40 -10.56 -9.10
CA LEU A 627 11.36 -9.66 -9.62
C LEU A 627 10.02 -9.82 -8.87
N SER A 628 9.77 -10.97 -8.22
CA SER A 628 8.64 -11.12 -7.30
C SER A 628 8.90 -10.51 -5.91
N SER A 629 10.15 -10.17 -5.57
CA SER A 629 10.57 -9.60 -4.28
C SER A 629 11.04 -8.14 -4.33
N VAL A 630 11.07 -7.52 -5.53
CA VAL A 630 11.40 -6.09 -5.72
C VAL A 630 10.19 -5.24 -5.34
N SER A 631 10.31 -4.42 -4.30
CA SER A 631 9.27 -3.52 -3.80
C SER A 631 9.01 -2.35 -4.74
N GLY A 632 8.13 -2.56 -5.73
CA GLY A 632 7.50 -1.52 -6.54
C GLY A 632 6.00 -1.74 -6.56
N ALA A 633 5.23 -0.74 -6.07
CA ALA A 633 3.81 -0.89 -5.68
C ALA A 633 2.86 -1.41 -6.78
N GLY A 634 3.25 -1.32 -8.07
CA GLY A 634 2.47 -1.83 -9.20
C GLY A 634 2.96 -3.17 -9.75
N PHE A 635 4.22 -3.23 -10.20
CA PHE A 635 4.73 -4.38 -10.97
C PHE A 635 4.86 -5.67 -10.13
N GLN A 636 5.31 -5.55 -8.87
CA GLN A 636 5.42 -6.69 -7.96
C GLN A 636 4.05 -7.27 -7.62
N LEU A 637 3.10 -6.39 -7.33
CA LEU A 637 1.71 -6.76 -7.08
C LEU A 637 1.18 -7.57 -8.26
N TRP A 638 1.42 -7.14 -9.50
CA TRP A 638 1.00 -7.90 -10.70
C TRP A 638 1.66 -9.27 -10.84
N ILE A 639 2.94 -9.42 -10.50
CA ILE A 639 3.63 -10.71 -10.53
C ILE A 639 3.00 -11.69 -9.53
N VAL A 640 2.75 -11.23 -8.29
CA VAL A 640 2.13 -12.04 -7.24
C VAL A 640 0.70 -12.44 -7.61
N LEU A 641 -0.07 -11.50 -8.16
CA LEU A 641 -1.44 -11.73 -8.62
C LEU A 641 -1.49 -12.72 -9.80
N LEU A 642 -0.60 -12.55 -10.79
CA LEU A 642 -0.49 -13.44 -11.95
C LEU A 642 -0.22 -14.88 -11.51
N GLY A 643 0.77 -15.08 -10.65
CA GLY A 643 1.12 -16.40 -10.11
C GLY A 643 -0.06 -17.05 -9.39
N THR A 644 -0.74 -16.26 -8.56
CA THR A 644 -1.88 -16.74 -7.76
C THR A 644 -3.08 -17.14 -8.62
N ILE A 645 -3.44 -16.34 -9.62
CA ILE A 645 -4.53 -16.67 -10.55
C ILE A 645 -4.23 -17.98 -11.30
N ILE A 646 -2.99 -18.14 -11.79
CA ILE A 646 -2.56 -19.35 -12.52
C ILE A 646 -2.63 -20.58 -11.61
N PHE A 647 -2.06 -20.49 -10.41
CA PHE A 647 -2.00 -21.60 -9.46
C PHE A 647 -3.39 -22.05 -9.01
N VAL A 648 -4.24 -21.10 -8.61
CA VAL A 648 -5.61 -21.43 -8.17
C VAL A 648 -6.44 -22.01 -9.32
N SER A 649 -6.27 -21.52 -10.56
CA SER A 649 -6.96 -22.10 -11.72
C SER A 649 -6.55 -23.55 -11.97
N ALA A 650 -5.27 -23.88 -11.81
CA ALA A 650 -4.79 -25.27 -11.87
C ALA A 650 -5.40 -26.13 -10.74
N LEU A 651 -5.43 -25.62 -9.51
CA LEU A 651 -6.02 -26.32 -8.36
C LEU A 651 -7.52 -26.57 -8.55
N MET A 652 -8.25 -25.59 -9.06
CA MET A 652 -9.68 -25.72 -9.35
C MET A 652 -9.95 -26.74 -10.46
N ALA A 653 -9.12 -26.77 -11.51
CA ALA A 653 -9.21 -27.78 -12.56
C ALA A 653 -8.95 -29.20 -12.02
N ILE A 654 -7.99 -29.34 -11.09
CA ILE A 654 -7.74 -30.60 -10.35
C ILE A 654 -8.98 -31.01 -9.56
N PHE A 655 -9.55 -30.11 -8.76
CA PHE A 655 -10.77 -30.38 -7.98
C PHE A 655 -11.97 -30.72 -8.85
N TYR A 656 -12.06 -30.13 -10.03
CA TYR A 656 -13.03 -30.50 -11.03
C TYR A 656 -12.75 -31.90 -11.60
N HIS A 657 -11.51 -32.25 -11.95
CA HIS A 657 -11.19 -33.56 -12.50
C HIS A 657 -11.49 -34.72 -11.54
N ILE A 658 -11.17 -34.54 -10.25
CA ILE A 658 -11.41 -35.58 -9.22
C ILE A 658 -12.88 -35.70 -8.79
N GLY A 659 -13.73 -34.72 -9.13
CA GLY A 659 -15.15 -34.72 -8.78
C GLY A 659 -15.52 -34.00 -7.48
N LEU A 660 -14.54 -33.43 -6.76
CA LEU A 660 -14.77 -32.77 -5.47
C LEU A 660 -15.65 -31.53 -5.63
N LEU A 661 -15.29 -30.66 -6.59
CA LEU A 661 -16.02 -29.41 -6.84
C LEU A 661 -17.47 -29.70 -7.24
N GLN A 662 -17.69 -30.72 -8.05
CA GLN A 662 -19.02 -31.12 -8.51
C GLN A 662 -19.92 -31.60 -7.37
N ILE A 663 -19.37 -32.35 -6.40
CA ILE A 663 -20.14 -32.79 -5.23
C ILE A 663 -20.61 -31.57 -4.42
N VAL A 664 -19.70 -30.64 -4.14
CA VAL A 664 -20.02 -29.42 -3.36
C VAL A 664 -21.07 -28.58 -4.09
N VAL A 665 -20.85 -28.31 -5.39
CA VAL A 665 -21.78 -27.55 -6.24
C VAL A 665 -23.15 -28.23 -6.32
N TRP A 666 -23.19 -29.56 -6.45
CA TRP A 666 -24.45 -30.32 -6.49
C TRP A 666 -25.23 -30.22 -5.18
N VAL A 667 -24.57 -30.33 -4.02
CA VAL A 667 -25.21 -30.20 -2.70
C VAL A 667 -25.87 -28.82 -2.56
N ILE A 668 -25.13 -27.75 -2.88
CA ILE A 668 -25.63 -26.38 -2.79
C ILE A 668 -26.78 -26.16 -3.78
N ALA A 669 -26.63 -26.62 -5.02
CA ALA A 669 -27.68 -26.54 -6.03
C ALA A 669 -28.94 -27.29 -5.60
N ARG A 670 -28.80 -28.46 -4.99
CA ARG A 670 -29.93 -29.26 -4.49
C ARG A 670 -30.64 -28.58 -3.33
N LEU A 671 -29.89 -27.98 -2.41
CA LEU A 671 -30.46 -27.18 -1.33
C LEU A 671 -31.30 -26.01 -1.86
N MET A 672 -30.78 -25.28 -2.85
CA MET A 672 -31.52 -24.19 -3.50
C MET A 672 -32.75 -24.68 -4.25
N GLN A 673 -32.67 -25.80 -5.00
CA GLN A 673 -33.84 -26.39 -5.68
C GLN A 673 -34.94 -26.78 -4.68
N LEU A 674 -34.58 -27.44 -3.57
CA LEU A 674 -35.55 -27.91 -2.56
C LEU A 674 -36.28 -26.75 -1.87
N THR A 675 -35.53 -25.70 -1.54
CA THR A 675 -36.06 -24.52 -0.83
C THR A 675 -36.77 -23.56 -1.79
N MET A 676 -36.03 -23.04 -2.77
CA MET A 676 -36.44 -21.95 -3.67
C MET A 676 -37.27 -22.42 -4.88
N LYS A 677 -37.37 -23.72 -5.14
CA LYS A 677 -38.08 -24.31 -6.31
C LYS A 677 -37.60 -23.75 -7.66
N THR A 678 -36.31 -23.48 -7.77
CA THR A 678 -35.62 -23.14 -9.01
C THR A 678 -35.28 -24.39 -9.81
N SER A 679 -34.97 -24.22 -11.09
CA SER A 679 -34.64 -25.33 -11.96
C SER A 679 -33.27 -25.94 -11.68
N GLY A 680 -33.09 -27.19 -12.12
CA GLY A 680 -31.81 -27.88 -12.06
C GLY A 680 -30.65 -27.06 -12.65
N PRO A 681 -30.73 -26.66 -13.93
CA PRO A 681 -29.67 -25.93 -14.62
C PRO A 681 -29.30 -24.60 -13.95
N GLU A 682 -30.28 -23.76 -13.59
CA GLU A 682 -29.96 -22.45 -13.02
C GLU A 682 -29.40 -22.55 -11.59
N SER A 683 -29.89 -23.51 -10.80
CA SER A 683 -29.37 -23.73 -9.44
C SER A 683 -27.94 -24.28 -9.49
N LEU A 684 -27.65 -25.16 -10.45
CA LEU A 684 -26.32 -25.70 -10.66
C LEU A 684 -25.36 -24.62 -11.15
N ALA A 685 -25.80 -23.75 -12.07
CA ALA A 685 -25.01 -22.61 -12.53
C ALA A 685 -24.69 -21.63 -11.40
N VAL A 686 -25.69 -21.22 -10.62
CA VAL A 686 -25.49 -20.27 -9.52
C VAL A 686 -24.64 -20.89 -8.39
N ALA A 687 -24.79 -22.19 -8.11
CA ALA A 687 -23.92 -22.88 -7.15
C ALA A 687 -22.48 -22.99 -7.66
N ALA A 688 -22.28 -23.25 -8.96
CA ALA A 688 -20.95 -23.29 -9.56
C ALA A 688 -20.26 -21.93 -9.52
N ASN A 689 -21.01 -20.84 -9.74
CA ASN A 689 -20.51 -19.46 -9.69
C ASN A 689 -19.92 -19.05 -8.33
N ILE A 690 -20.25 -19.75 -7.23
CA ILE A 690 -19.61 -19.50 -5.91
C ILE A 690 -18.09 -19.75 -5.97
N PHE A 691 -17.66 -20.66 -6.84
CA PHE A 691 -16.28 -21.14 -6.91
C PHE A 691 -15.62 -20.86 -8.27
N ALA A 692 -16.39 -20.89 -9.34
CA ALA A 692 -15.94 -20.73 -10.71
C ALA A 692 -16.39 -19.38 -11.28
N GLY A 693 -15.59 -18.80 -12.17
CA GLY A 693 -15.91 -17.49 -12.75
C GLY A 693 -17.11 -17.53 -13.70
N GLN A 694 -17.56 -16.33 -14.10
CA GLN A 694 -18.72 -16.12 -14.98
C GLN A 694 -18.65 -16.79 -16.38
N THR A 695 -17.46 -17.20 -16.81
CA THR A 695 -17.23 -17.95 -18.06
C THR A 695 -17.03 -19.45 -17.86
N GLU A 696 -16.68 -19.88 -16.65
CA GLU A 696 -16.37 -21.27 -16.30
C GLU A 696 -17.60 -22.01 -15.76
N ALA A 697 -18.39 -21.38 -14.89
CA ALA A 697 -19.60 -21.97 -14.35
C ALA A 697 -20.61 -22.49 -15.42
N PRO A 698 -20.78 -21.82 -16.59
CA PRO A 698 -21.60 -22.34 -17.68
C PRO A 698 -21.15 -23.71 -18.22
N LEU A 699 -19.89 -24.12 -18.04
CA LEU A 699 -19.40 -25.44 -18.47
C LEU A 699 -20.10 -26.58 -17.72
N VAL A 700 -20.40 -26.37 -16.44
CA VAL A 700 -21.07 -27.36 -15.57
C VAL A 700 -22.49 -27.67 -16.06
N ILE A 701 -23.12 -26.70 -16.74
CA ILE A 701 -24.49 -26.82 -17.26
C ILE A 701 -24.55 -26.83 -18.79
N ARG A 702 -23.43 -27.07 -19.47
CA ARG A 702 -23.33 -27.02 -20.94
C ARG A 702 -24.45 -27.80 -21.66
N PRO A 703 -24.85 -29.02 -21.24
CA PRO A 703 -25.94 -29.75 -21.90
C PRO A 703 -27.29 -29.04 -21.86
N TYR A 704 -27.49 -28.13 -20.91
CA TYR A 704 -28.76 -27.46 -20.68
C TYR A 704 -28.83 -26.07 -21.32
N LEU A 705 -27.70 -25.44 -21.64
CA LEU A 705 -27.61 -24.06 -22.16
C LEU A 705 -28.60 -23.80 -23.30
N LYS A 706 -28.66 -24.70 -24.28
CA LYS A 706 -29.51 -24.57 -25.47
C LYS A 706 -31.01 -24.50 -25.14
N THR A 707 -31.45 -25.22 -24.10
CA THR A 707 -32.86 -25.33 -23.74
C THR A 707 -33.29 -24.36 -22.65
N MET A 708 -32.37 -23.57 -22.11
CA MET A 708 -32.68 -22.67 -21.00
C MET A 708 -33.70 -21.61 -21.38
N THR A 709 -34.64 -21.32 -20.49
CA THR A 709 -35.62 -20.21 -20.62
C THR A 709 -34.93 -18.85 -20.45
N ASN A 710 -35.62 -17.74 -20.77
CA ASN A 710 -35.03 -16.41 -20.54
C ASN A 710 -34.82 -16.12 -19.05
N SER A 711 -35.65 -16.71 -18.18
CA SER A 711 -35.49 -16.58 -16.73
C SER A 711 -34.27 -17.36 -16.25
N GLU A 712 -34.04 -18.57 -16.77
CA GLU A 712 -32.85 -19.36 -16.44
C GLU A 712 -31.56 -18.71 -16.99
N VAL A 713 -31.57 -18.17 -18.21
CA VAL A 713 -30.43 -17.41 -18.76
C VAL A 713 -30.16 -16.16 -17.93
N MET A 714 -31.20 -15.45 -17.48
CA MET A 714 -31.06 -14.32 -16.57
C MET A 714 -30.42 -14.75 -15.24
N ALA A 715 -30.81 -15.89 -14.68
CA ALA A 715 -30.23 -16.43 -13.46
C ALA A 715 -28.75 -16.83 -13.64
N LEU A 716 -28.41 -17.46 -14.76
CA LEU A 716 -27.02 -17.78 -15.14
C LEU A 716 -26.14 -16.53 -15.17
N MET A 717 -26.58 -15.51 -15.91
CA MET A 717 -25.81 -14.27 -16.09
C MET A 717 -25.70 -13.46 -14.79
N THR A 718 -26.81 -13.35 -14.05
CA THR A 718 -26.86 -12.64 -12.76
C THR A 718 -25.98 -13.34 -11.73
N GLY A 719 -26.02 -14.67 -11.66
CA GLY A 719 -25.15 -15.46 -10.78
C GLY A 719 -23.67 -15.23 -11.06
N GLY A 720 -23.27 -15.20 -12.33
CA GLY A 720 -21.89 -14.95 -12.72
C GLY A 720 -21.39 -13.55 -12.38
N MET A 721 -22.27 -12.55 -12.35
CA MET A 721 -21.92 -11.17 -11.94
C MET A 721 -22.04 -10.93 -10.42
N ALA A 722 -22.84 -11.72 -9.71
CA ALA A 722 -23.05 -11.55 -8.27
C ALA A 722 -21.94 -12.17 -7.40
N THR A 723 -21.08 -13.01 -7.98
CA THR A 723 -20.09 -13.81 -7.29
C THR A 723 -18.68 -13.51 -7.84
N VAL A 724 -17.67 -14.03 -7.14
CA VAL A 724 -16.25 -13.90 -7.51
C VAL A 724 -15.69 -15.30 -7.75
N ALA A 725 -14.85 -15.44 -8.78
CA ALA A 725 -14.13 -16.67 -9.07
C ALA A 725 -13.08 -16.95 -7.97
N GLY A 726 -12.88 -18.22 -7.60
CA GLY A 726 -11.86 -18.59 -6.62
C GLY A 726 -10.44 -18.13 -7.00
N SER A 727 -10.13 -18.01 -8.29
CA SER A 727 -8.84 -17.55 -8.80
C SER A 727 -8.56 -16.07 -8.53
N VAL A 728 -9.57 -15.20 -8.64
CA VAL A 728 -9.45 -13.76 -8.35
C VAL A 728 -9.75 -13.45 -6.88
N PHE A 729 -10.47 -14.35 -6.19
CA PHE A 729 -10.68 -14.29 -4.75
C PHE A 729 -9.35 -14.21 -3.99
N ALA A 730 -8.41 -15.12 -4.29
CA ALA A 730 -7.11 -15.15 -3.61
C ALA A 730 -6.29 -13.87 -3.84
N ALA A 731 -6.45 -13.27 -5.03
CA ALA A 731 -5.89 -11.96 -5.33
C ALA A 731 -6.45 -10.86 -4.40
N TYR A 732 -7.75 -10.82 -4.11
CA TYR A 732 -8.30 -9.84 -3.17
C TYR A 732 -7.81 -10.08 -1.74
N VAL A 733 -7.63 -11.33 -1.32
CA VAL A 733 -7.02 -11.65 -0.02
C VAL A 733 -5.59 -11.13 0.06
N SER A 734 -4.81 -11.23 -1.04
CA SER A 734 -3.45 -10.67 -1.09
C SER A 734 -3.41 -9.14 -0.98
N LEU A 735 -4.52 -8.44 -1.28
CA LEU A 735 -4.69 -7.00 -1.05
C LEU A 735 -5.06 -6.64 0.40
N GLY A 736 -5.08 -7.62 1.31
CA GLY A 736 -5.45 -7.41 2.72
C GLY A 736 -6.94 -7.44 3.00
N ILE A 737 -7.77 -7.88 2.04
CA ILE A 737 -9.22 -8.06 2.25
C ILE A 737 -9.47 -9.36 3.03
N ASP A 738 -10.35 -9.30 4.03
CA ASP A 738 -10.64 -10.45 4.88
C ASP A 738 -11.26 -11.62 4.08
N ALA A 739 -10.54 -12.75 4.06
CA ALA A 739 -10.95 -13.96 3.36
C ALA A 739 -12.27 -14.54 3.91
N GLY A 740 -12.53 -14.40 5.21
CA GLY A 740 -13.76 -14.85 5.84
C GLY A 740 -14.98 -14.09 5.31
N HIS A 741 -14.88 -12.76 5.23
CA HIS A 741 -15.93 -11.91 4.68
C HIS A 741 -16.16 -12.15 3.19
N LEU A 742 -15.09 -12.27 2.39
CA LEU A 742 -15.21 -12.58 0.96
C LEU A 742 -15.87 -13.95 0.71
N LEU A 743 -15.51 -14.96 1.52
CA LEU A 743 -16.06 -16.31 1.37
C LEU A 743 -17.54 -16.31 1.76
N ALA A 744 -17.88 -15.68 2.88
CA ALA A 744 -19.26 -15.51 3.32
C ALA A 744 -20.11 -14.78 2.27
N ALA A 745 -19.58 -13.69 1.70
CA ALA A 745 -20.23 -12.94 0.63
C ALA A 745 -20.53 -13.83 -0.58
N SER A 746 -19.57 -14.64 -1.02
CA SER A 746 -19.75 -15.53 -2.18
C SER A 746 -20.88 -16.56 -1.97
N PHE A 747 -20.97 -17.17 -0.79
CA PHE A 747 -22.08 -18.08 -0.46
C PHE A 747 -23.43 -17.37 -0.34
N MET A 748 -23.46 -16.16 0.22
CA MET A 748 -24.69 -15.37 0.34
C MET A 748 -25.17 -14.83 -1.02
N SER A 749 -24.25 -14.52 -1.93
CA SER A 749 -24.56 -13.99 -3.26
C SER A 749 -25.29 -14.98 -4.14
N ALA A 750 -25.12 -16.29 -3.95
CA ALA A 750 -25.84 -17.30 -4.72
C ALA A 750 -27.38 -17.21 -4.59
N PRO A 751 -27.97 -17.33 -3.38
CA PRO A 751 -29.41 -17.11 -3.22
C PRO A 751 -29.82 -15.67 -3.55
N ALA A 752 -28.99 -14.66 -3.31
CA ALA A 752 -29.27 -13.27 -3.69
C ALA A 752 -29.43 -13.09 -5.20
N ALA A 753 -28.53 -13.70 -5.99
CA ALA A 753 -28.55 -13.67 -7.44
C ALA A 753 -29.83 -14.30 -8.00
N LEU A 754 -30.27 -15.43 -7.43
CA LEU A 754 -31.54 -16.05 -7.81
C LEU A 754 -32.73 -15.16 -7.48
N VAL A 755 -32.73 -14.46 -6.34
CA VAL A 755 -33.78 -13.49 -6.00
C VAL A 755 -33.83 -12.37 -7.02
N ALA A 756 -32.71 -11.71 -7.29
CA ALA A 756 -32.64 -10.60 -8.25
C ALA A 756 -33.05 -11.05 -9.66
N ALA A 757 -32.50 -12.16 -10.14
CA ALA A 757 -32.81 -12.70 -11.46
C ALA A 757 -34.29 -13.06 -11.61
N LYS A 758 -34.87 -13.77 -10.63
CA LYS A 758 -36.27 -14.24 -10.69
C LYS A 758 -37.29 -13.16 -10.44
N LEU A 759 -36.92 -12.06 -9.78
CA LEU A 759 -37.75 -10.87 -9.70
C LEU A 759 -37.76 -10.11 -11.03
N MET A 760 -36.58 -9.89 -11.62
CA MET A 760 -36.44 -9.09 -12.85
C MET A 760 -36.93 -9.82 -14.11
N VAL A 761 -36.69 -11.13 -14.22
CA VAL A 761 -37.18 -11.99 -15.31
C VAL A 761 -37.76 -13.27 -14.70
N PRO A 762 -39.06 -13.25 -14.30
CA PRO A 762 -39.70 -14.40 -13.68
C PRO A 762 -39.86 -15.58 -14.65
N GLU A 763 -39.84 -16.80 -14.10
CA GLU A 763 -40.19 -18.02 -14.85
C GLU A 763 -41.71 -18.07 -15.03
N LYS A 764 -42.18 -18.36 -16.25
CA LYS A 764 -43.63 -18.44 -16.50
C LYS A 764 -44.25 -19.61 -15.71
N LYS A 765 -45.46 -19.41 -15.20
CA LYS A 765 -46.16 -20.42 -14.37
C LYS A 765 -46.65 -21.65 -15.14
N ASP A 766 -46.83 -21.54 -16.45
CA ASP A 766 -47.29 -22.60 -17.36
C ASP A 766 -46.18 -23.59 -17.76
N LEU A 767 -44.91 -23.19 -17.62
CA LEU A 767 -43.74 -24.06 -17.70
C LEU A 767 -43.66 -24.84 -16.38
N GLY A 768 -44.00 -26.14 -16.42
CA GLY A 768 -44.15 -27.04 -15.26
C GLY A 768 -42.90 -27.19 -14.36
N ASP A 769 -43.03 -28.00 -13.30
CA ASP A 769 -41.99 -28.15 -12.26
C ASP A 769 -40.64 -28.57 -12.90
N PRO A 770 -39.56 -27.82 -12.71
CA PRO A 770 -38.36 -28.00 -13.48
C PRO A 770 -37.67 -29.33 -13.14
N ALA A 771 -37.23 -30.03 -14.19
CA ALA A 771 -36.54 -31.31 -14.09
C ALA A 771 -35.36 -31.24 -13.10
N SER A 772 -35.21 -32.28 -12.28
CA SER A 772 -34.07 -32.45 -11.38
C SER A 772 -32.77 -32.48 -12.19
N ALA A 773 -31.80 -31.62 -11.86
CA ALA A 773 -30.47 -31.70 -12.46
C ALA A 773 -29.88 -33.10 -12.24
N LYS A 774 -29.46 -33.76 -13.33
CA LYS A 774 -28.52 -34.87 -13.24
C LYS A 774 -27.12 -34.26 -13.31
N LEU A 775 -26.30 -34.51 -12.29
CA LEU A 775 -24.89 -34.16 -12.35
C LEU A 775 -24.21 -35.10 -13.34
N GLU A 776 -24.00 -34.65 -14.58
CA GLU A 776 -23.16 -35.39 -15.53
C GLU A 776 -21.70 -35.02 -15.30
N ILE A 777 -20.94 -35.93 -14.68
CA ILE A 777 -19.49 -35.78 -14.55
C ILE A 777 -18.86 -36.12 -15.92
N LYS A 778 -18.76 -35.13 -16.80
CA LYS A 778 -17.89 -35.25 -17.97
C LYS A 778 -16.46 -34.92 -17.55
N ARG A 779 -15.63 -35.95 -17.44
CA ARG A 779 -14.17 -35.76 -17.37
C ARG A 779 -13.73 -35.22 -18.72
N THR A 780 -13.36 -33.95 -18.75
CA THR A 780 -12.78 -33.30 -19.93
C THR A 780 -11.33 -33.69 -20.14
N ASP A 781 -10.64 -34.04 -19.05
CA ASP A 781 -9.21 -34.32 -19.03
C ASP A 781 -8.94 -35.82 -18.89
N SER A 782 -7.83 -36.25 -19.48
CA SER A 782 -7.39 -37.64 -19.53
C SER A 782 -6.92 -38.17 -18.17
N ASN A 783 -6.29 -37.30 -17.37
CA ASN A 783 -5.77 -37.59 -16.03
C ASN A 783 -5.57 -36.28 -15.24
N LEU A 784 -5.09 -36.42 -13.99
CA LEU A 784 -4.89 -35.30 -13.07
C LEU A 784 -3.88 -34.26 -13.59
N LEU A 785 -2.82 -34.71 -14.26
CA LEU A 785 -1.77 -33.84 -14.81
C LEU A 785 -2.31 -33.04 -16.00
N ASP A 786 -3.09 -33.69 -16.87
CA ASP A 786 -3.79 -33.05 -17.99
C ASP A 786 -4.75 -31.95 -17.49
N ALA A 787 -5.50 -32.24 -16.41
CA ALA A 787 -6.37 -31.24 -15.77
C ALA A 787 -5.59 -30.05 -15.20
N ALA A 788 -4.45 -30.30 -14.55
CA ALA A 788 -3.59 -29.25 -14.04
C ALA A 788 -3.04 -28.36 -15.18
N CYS A 789 -2.52 -28.97 -16.25
CA CYS A 789 -1.99 -28.25 -17.42
C CYS A 789 -3.06 -27.40 -18.12
N ARG A 790 -4.28 -27.93 -18.28
CA ARG A 790 -5.41 -27.16 -18.83
C ARG A 790 -5.75 -25.99 -17.90
N GLY A 791 -5.88 -26.23 -16.60
CA GLY A 791 -6.18 -25.20 -15.61
C GLY A 791 -5.11 -24.10 -15.53
N THR A 792 -3.83 -24.45 -15.64
CA THR A 792 -2.72 -23.47 -15.74
C THR A 792 -2.85 -22.60 -16.99
N SER A 793 -3.19 -23.19 -18.14
CA SER A 793 -3.34 -22.45 -19.41
C SER A 793 -4.54 -21.52 -19.38
N GLU A 794 -5.67 -21.99 -18.87
CA GLU A 794 -6.87 -21.19 -18.64
C GLU A 794 -6.61 -20.04 -17.65
N GLY A 795 -5.90 -20.32 -16.56
CA GLY A 795 -5.50 -19.33 -15.56
C GLY A 795 -4.57 -18.25 -16.13
N LEU A 796 -3.62 -18.61 -17.00
CA LEU A 796 -2.75 -17.64 -17.68
C LEU A 796 -3.57 -16.71 -18.58
N ILE A 797 -4.49 -17.27 -19.37
CA ILE A 797 -5.39 -16.47 -20.23
C ILE A 797 -6.26 -15.55 -19.38
N LEU A 798 -6.79 -16.04 -18.25
CA LEU A 798 -7.58 -15.24 -17.32
C LEU A 798 -6.76 -14.09 -16.75
N ALA A 799 -5.54 -14.33 -16.28
CA ALA A 799 -4.68 -13.28 -15.73
C ALA A 799 -4.30 -12.22 -16.78
N LEU A 800 -3.96 -12.64 -18.00
CA LEU A 800 -3.70 -11.72 -19.12
C LEU A 800 -4.95 -10.90 -19.48
N ASN A 801 -6.13 -11.50 -19.44
CA ASN A 801 -7.38 -10.79 -19.66
C ASN A 801 -7.65 -9.75 -18.56
N VAL A 802 -7.36 -10.07 -17.29
CA VAL A 802 -7.45 -9.10 -16.18
C VAL A 802 -6.52 -7.91 -16.41
N ILE A 803 -5.26 -8.16 -16.75
CA ILE A 803 -4.28 -7.11 -17.05
C ILE A 803 -4.74 -6.25 -18.23
N ALA A 804 -5.12 -6.88 -19.34
CA ALA A 804 -5.59 -6.17 -20.53
C ALA A 804 -6.85 -5.33 -20.26
N MET A 805 -7.80 -5.88 -19.50
CA MET A 805 -9.01 -5.18 -19.09
C MET A 805 -8.69 -3.98 -18.20
N LEU A 806 -7.78 -4.11 -17.24
CA LEU A 806 -7.39 -3.00 -16.37
C LEU A 806 -6.74 -1.88 -17.16
N ILE A 807 -5.79 -2.19 -18.05
CA ILE A 807 -5.15 -1.20 -18.91
C ILE A 807 -6.21 -0.47 -19.77
N ALA A 808 -7.08 -1.24 -20.44
CA ALA A 808 -8.08 -0.67 -21.34
C ALA A 808 -9.12 0.17 -20.61
N PHE A 809 -9.73 -0.35 -19.53
CA PHE A 809 -10.82 0.35 -18.84
C PHE A 809 -10.33 1.51 -17.97
N VAL A 810 -9.17 1.40 -17.33
CA VAL A 810 -8.57 2.56 -16.62
C VAL A 810 -8.27 3.68 -17.62
N ALA A 811 -7.73 3.36 -18.80
CA ALA A 811 -7.51 4.36 -19.86
C ALA A 811 -8.82 4.95 -20.42
N ILE A 812 -9.84 4.12 -20.66
CA ILE A 812 -11.17 4.59 -21.13
C ILE A 812 -11.82 5.50 -20.10
N VAL A 813 -11.74 5.18 -18.81
CA VAL A 813 -12.28 6.03 -17.74
C VAL A 813 -11.46 7.29 -17.58
N ALA A 814 -10.13 7.23 -17.67
CA ALA A 814 -9.30 8.44 -17.68
C ALA A 814 -9.69 9.37 -18.85
N LEU A 815 -9.92 8.81 -20.05
CA LEU A 815 -10.41 9.56 -21.21
C LEU A 815 -11.81 10.14 -20.97
N ALA A 816 -12.72 9.35 -20.41
CA ALA A 816 -14.07 9.81 -20.09
C ALA A 816 -14.07 10.90 -19.01
N ASN A 817 -13.21 10.80 -18.00
CA ASN A 817 -12.99 11.79 -16.96
C ASN A 817 -12.40 13.07 -17.53
N ALA A 818 -11.41 12.97 -18.42
CA ALA A 818 -10.87 14.12 -19.14
C ALA A 818 -11.95 14.79 -20.02
N SER A 819 -12.81 13.98 -20.66
CA SER A 819 -13.92 14.48 -21.49
C SER A 819 -15.00 15.16 -20.65
N LEU A 820 -15.36 14.59 -19.49
CA LEU A 820 -16.31 15.17 -18.54
C LEU A 820 -15.75 16.44 -17.92
N ALA A 821 -14.49 16.46 -17.50
CA ALA A 821 -13.81 17.63 -16.99
C ALA A 821 -13.77 18.75 -18.03
N TRP A 822 -13.49 18.42 -19.30
CA TRP A 822 -13.61 19.37 -20.41
C TRP A 822 -15.04 19.89 -20.56
N LEU A 823 -16.04 19.02 -20.52
CA LEU A 823 -17.46 19.42 -20.65
C LEU A 823 -17.92 20.30 -19.48
N THR A 824 -17.53 19.98 -18.25
CA THR A 824 -17.95 20.70 -17.04
C THR A 824 -17.24 22.03 -16.89
N GLN A 825 -16.01 22.18 -17.39
CA GLN A 825 -15.36 23.49 -17.54
C GLN A 825 -16.14 24.45 -18.45
N HIS A 826 -16.93 23.94 -19.41
CA HIS A 826 -17.75 24.77 -20.30
C HIS A 826 -19.19 24.99 -19.78
N ILE A 827 -19.68 24.12 -18.89
CA ILE A 827 -21.04 24.20 -18.30
C ILE A 827 -21.06 24.98 -16.97
N SER A 828 -19.94 25.06 -16.26
CA SER A 828 -19.82 25.65 -14.91
C SER A 828 -20.22 27.13 -14.85
N TYR A 829 -20.14 27.90 -15.93
CA TYR A 829 -20.65 29.28 -15.95
C TYR A 829 -22.19 29.38 -15.83
N TRP A 830 -22.95 28.37 -16.25
CA TRP A 830 -24.42 28.39 -16.22
C TRP A 830 -24.99 27.72 -14.96
N ALA A 831 -24.38 26.63 -14.49
CA ALA A 831 -24.88 25.85 -13.34
C ALA A 831 -24.64 26.52 -11.97
N LEU A 832 -23.57 27.32 -11.83
CA LEU A 832 -23.26 28.07 -10.61
C LEU A 832 -24.31 29.16 -10.26
N SER A 833 -25.19 29.53 -11.21
CA SER A 833 -26.29 30.48 -10.97
C SER A 833 -27.52 29.84 -10.30
N LEU A 834 -27.68 28.51 -10.34
CA LEU A 834 -28.87 27.83 -9.78
C LEU A 834 -28.61 27.17 -8.42
N VAL A 835 -27.39 26.68 -8.17
CA VAL A 835 -27.02 26.00 -6.92
C VAL A 835 -26.88 26.99 -5.75
N ASN A 836 -26.37 28.20 -6.00
CA ASN A 836 -26.28 29.27 -4.98
C ASN A 836 -27.64 29.77 -4.47
N LEU A 837 -28.74 29.42 -5.12
CA LEU A 837 -30.11 29.75 -4.69
C LEU A 837 -30.72 28.71 -3.75
N VAL A 838 -30.15 27.50 -3.66
CA VAL A 838 -30.75 26.37 -2.93
C VAL A 838 -29.94 25.95 -1.70
N SER A 839 -28.63 26.26 -1.62
CA SER A 839 -27.75 25.77 -0.54
C SER A 839 -27.41 26.83 0.53
N GLN A 840 -28.41 27.38 1.22
CA GLN A 840 -28.20 28.11 2.49
C GLN A 840 -28.03 27.13 3.68
N GLY A 841 -26.97 26.33 3.67
CA GLY A 841 -26.61 25.46 4.80
C GLY A 841 -25.15 25.01 4.74
N ASP A 842 -24.51 24.92 5.91
CA ASP A 842 -23.07 24.65 6.14
C ASP A 842 -22.56 23.26 5.71
N HIS A 843 -23.19 22.64 4.70
CA HIS A 843 -22.78 21.37 4.11
C HIS A 843 -22.59 21.54 2.61
N ALA A 844 -21.69 22.45 2.21
CA ALA A 844 -21.26 22.57 0.83
C ALA A 844 -20.06 21.65 0.57
N VAL A 845 -20.32 20.51 -0.07
CA VAL A 845 -19.35 19.52 -0.58
C VAL A 845 -18.46 20.09 -1.72
N LEU A 846 -18.46 21.40 -1.96
CA LEU A 846 -17.91 22.02 -3.18
C LEU A 846 -16.91 23.14 -2.86
N ALA A 847 -15.97 22.91 -1.94
CA ALA A 847 -14.93 23.88 -1.63
C ALA A 847 -13.66 23.73 -2.50
N GLU A 848 -13.43 22.60 -3.16
CA GLU A 848 -12.22 22.38 -3.97
C GLU A 848 -12.57 21.74 -5.34
N SER A 849 -12.48 22.56 -6.40
CA SER A 849 -12.43 22.22 -7.84
C SER A 849 -13.53 21.31 -8.46
N PRO A 850 -14.34 21.81 -9.43
CA PRO A 850 -15.42 21.04 -10.05
C PRO A 850 -14.92 20.20 -11.24
N HIS A 851 -14.10 19.18 -10.99
CA HIS A 851 -13.86 18.14 -11.99
C HIS A 851 -14.83 16.99 -11.77
N PHE A 852 -16.02 17.09 -12.39
CA PHE A 852 -17.00 16.01 -12.43
C PHE A 852 -16.36 14.80 -13.14
N ASN A 853 -16.07 13.74 -12.41
CA ASN A 853 -15.56 12.49 -13.00
C ASN A 853 -16.64 11.38 -12.94
N LEU A 854 -16.46 10.29 -13.70
CA LEU A 854 -17.42 9.19 -13.76
C LEU A 854 -17.63 8.53 -12.39
N GLN A 855 -16.58 8.45 -11.58
CA GLN A 855 -16.63 7.88 -10.24
C GLN A 855 -17.57 8.70 -9.35
N ASP A 856 -17.52 10.03 -9.43
CA ASP A 856 -18.43 10.91 -8.72
C ASP A 856 -19.87 10.67 -9.17
N VAL A 857 -20.15 10.72 -10.48
CA VAL A 857 -21.51 10.51 -11.03
C VAL A 857 -22.11 9.21 -10.50
N PHE A 858 -21.37 8.10 -10.60
CA PHE A 858 -21.85 6.82 -10.09
C PHE A 858 -21.86 6.78 -8.56
N GLY A 859 -20.96 7.48 -7.87
CA GLY A 859 -21.02 7.72 -6.44
C GLY A 859 -22.32 8.41 -6.01
N TRP A 860 -22.78 9.43 -6.73
CA TRP A 860 -24.07 10.08 -6.49
C TRP A 860 -25.24 9.13 -6.74
N ILE A 861 -25.19 8.33 -7.81
CA ILE A 861 -26.21 7.31 -8.11
C ILE A 861 -26.28 6.26 -6.99
N PHE A 862 -25.13 5.83 -6.47
CA PHE A 862 -25.03 4.82 -5.42
C PHE A 862 -25.13 5.37 -4.00
N TYR A 863 -25.10 6.69 -3.80
CA TYR A 863 -25.24 7.34 -2.50
C TYR A 863 -26.45 6.85 -1.69
N PRO A 864 -27.69 6.84 -2.23
CA PRO A 864 -28.84 6.32 -1.49
C PRO A 864 -28.69 4.84 -1.14
N PHE A 865 -28.06 4.04 -2.01
CA PHE A 865 -27.84 2.62 -1.77
C PHE A 865 -26.77 2.38 -0.70
N ALA A 866 -25.67 3.14 -0.72
CA ALA A 866 -24.65 3.12 0.33
C ALA A 866 -25.26 3.48 1.70
N TRP A 867 -26.13 4.50 1.76
CA TRP A 867 -26.86 4.82 2.98
C TRP A 867 -27.78 3.69 3.46
N LEU A 868 -28.44 3.01 2.52
CA LEU A 868 -29.30 1.84 2.76
C LEU A 868 -28.54 0.57 3.17
N LEU A 869 -27.22 0.49 2.93
CA LEU A 869 -26.41 -0.63 3.44
C LEU A 869 -26.28 -0.60 4.97
N GLY A 870 -26.58 0.53 5.63
CA GLY A 870 -26.44 0.69 7.07
C GLY A 870 -24.99 0.90 7.53
N VAL A 871 -24.16 1.48 6.66
CA VAL A 871 -22.83 2.02 6.99
C VAL A 871 -22.97 3.32 7.79
N ASP A 872 -21.87 3.74 8.44
CA ASP A 872 -21.85 4.99 9.19
C ASP A 872 -22.10 6.18 8.27
N PHE A 873 -22.85 7.17 8.75
CA PHE A 873 -23.28 8.29 7.90
C PHE A 873 -22.10 9.06 7.28
N LYS A 874 -21.01 9.21 8.03
CA LYS A 874 -19.75 9.83 7.58
C LYS A 874 -19.06 9.04 6.45
N ASP A 875 -19.31 7.74 6.37
CA ASP A 875 -18.66 6.83 5.42
C ASP A 875 -19.45 6.66 4.12
N VAL A 876 -20.73 7.08 4.10
CA VAL A 876 -21.62 6.96 2.93
C VAL A 876 -21.00 7.50 1.64
N PRO A 877 -20.36 8.69 1.60
CA PRO A 877 -19.77 9.21 0.36
C PRO A 877 -18.67 8.29 -0.19
N ALA A 878 -17.76 7.83 0.68
CA ALA A 878 -16.66 6.96 0.29
C ALA A 878 -17.16 5.58 -0.18
N VAL A 879 -18.10 4.98 0.56
CA VAL A 879 -18.71 3.69 0.19
C VAL A 879 -19.47 3.80 -1.14
N ALA A 880 -20.20 4.88 -1.36
CA ALA A 880 -20.90 5.12 -2.61
C ALA A 880 -19.94 5.25 -3.80
N SER A 881 -18.84 6.00 -3.62
CA SER A 881 -17.78 6.13 -4.63
C SER A 881 -17.16 4.77 -4.97
N LEU A 882 -16.85 3.93 -3.98
CA LEU A 882 -16.31 2.58 -4.21
C LEU A 882 -17.26 1.67 -5.00
N ILE A 883 -18.57 1.69 -4.69
CA ILE A 883 -19.59 0.94 -5.44
C ILE A 883 -19.71 1.47 -6.88
N GLY A 884 -19.62 2.79 -7.05
CA GLY A 884 -19.60 3.43 -8.37
C GLY A 884 -18.37 3.04 -9.18
N MET A 885 -17.19 3.12 -8.57
CA MET A 885 -15.91 2.71 -9.15
C MET A 885 -15.95 1.26 -9.61
N LYS A 886 -16.47 0.35 -8.78
CA LYS A 886 -16.69 -1.06 -9.15
C LYS A 886 -17.54 -1.19 -10.41
N THR A 887 -18.64 -0.47 -10.48
CA THR A 887 -19.61 -0.59 -11.57
C THR A 887 -19.04 -0.11 -12.91
N VAL A 888 -18.27 0.99 -12.88
CA VAL A 888 -17.70 1.63 -14.07
C VAL A 888 -16.42 0.94 -14.53
N LEU A 889 -15.50 0.68 -13.60
CA LEU A 889 -14.20 0.08 -13.88
C LEU A 889 -14.28 -1.43 -13.71
N ASN A 890 -14.14 -1.89 -12.47
CA ASN A 890 -14.32 -3.24 -12.00
C ASN A 890 -14.08 -3.29 -10.48
N GLU A 891 -14.45 -4.40 -9.88
CA GLU A 891 -14.26 -4.69 -8.47
C GLU A 891 -12.77 -4.75 -8.05
N PHE A 892 -11.86 -5.09 -8.95
CA PHE A 892 -10.42 -5.15 -8.65
C PHE A 892 -9.86 -3.78 -8.25
N VAL A 893 -10.14 -2.75 -9.06
CA VAL A 893 -9.73 -1.37 -8.77
C VAL A 893 -10.42 -0.87 -7.49
N ALA A 894 -11.70 -1.20 -7.30
CA ALA A 894 -12.43 -0.81 -6.08
C ALA A 894 -11.86 -1.46 -4.82
N PHE A 895 -11.35 -2.71 -4.89
CA PHE A 895 -10.70 -3.36 -3.75
C PHE A 895 -9.30 -2.78 -3.46
N ILE A 896 -8.54 -2.38 -4.48
CA ILE A 896 -7.28 -1.63 -4.29
C ILE A 896 -7.58 -0.32 -3.55
N GLU A 897 -8.56 0.45 -4.01
CA GLU A 897 -8.92 1.72 -3.37
C GLU A 897 -9.40 1.49 -1.93
N LEU A 898 -10.26 0.50 -1.69
CA LEU A 898 -10.72 0.13 -0.34
C LEU A 898 -9.54 -0.24 0.59
N SER A 899 -8.49 -0.87 0.06
CA SER A 899 -7.29 -1.20 0.84
C SER A 899 -6.49 0.03 1.28
N GLY A 900 -6.56 1.14 0.53
CA GLY A 900 -5.85 2.39 0.83
C GLY A 900 -6.64 3.41 1.66
N VAL A 901 -7.96 3.24 1.81
CA VAL A 901 -8.79 4.17 2.60
C VAL A 901 -8.75 3.79 4.08
N ASP A 902 -8.01 4.53 4.91
CA ASP A 902 -7.89 4.28 6.36
C ASP A 902 -9.02 4.90 7.20
N THR A 903 -9.87 5.75 6.62
CA THR A 903 -10.86 6.56 7.36
C THR A 903 -12.20 5.88 7.63
N LEU A 904 -12.50 4.76 6.94
CA LEU A 904 -13.74 4.00 7.10
C LEU A 904 -13.78 3.28 8.45
N SER A 905 -14.95 3.26 9.10
CA SER A 905 -15.12 2.40 10.28
C SER A 905 -15.00 0.92 9.93
N GLU A 906 -14.62 0.09 10.89
CA GLU A 906 -14.45 -1.36 10.68
C GLU A 906 -15.74 -2.02 10.17
N ARG A 907 -16.88 -1.60 10.72
CA ARG A 907 -18.21 -2.01 10.26
C ARG A 907 -18.48 -1.58 8.82
N SER A 908 -18.23 -0.32 8.47
CA SER A 908 -18.42 0.18 7.10
C SER A 908 -17.50 -0.55 6.12
N ARG A 909 -16.24 -0.82 6.48
CA ARG A 909 -15.28 -1.58 5.66
C ARG A 909 -15.76 -3.02 5.43
N ALA A 910 -16.25 -3.70 6.46
CA ALA A 910 -16.81 -5.04 6.34
C ALA A 910 -18.04 -5.04 5.42
N ILE A 911 -19.04 -4.19 5.67
CA ILE A 911 -20.26 -4.09 4.83
C ILE A 911 -19.90 -3.77 3.37
N THR A 912 -18.93 -2.88 3.15
CA THR A 912 -18.44 -2.52 1.81
C THR A 912 -17.81 -3.72 1.11
N THR A 913 -17.07 -4.57 1.83
CA THR A 913 -16.51 -5.81 1.27
C THR A 913 -17.61 -6.71 0.69
N TYR A 914 -18.75 -6.86 1.38
CA TYR A 914 -19.89 -7.61 0.85
C TYR A 914 -20.54 -6.95 -0.37
N ALA A 915 -20.61 -5.61 -0.40
CA ALA A 915 -21.19 -4.85 -1.52
C ALA A 915 -20.27 -4.87 -2.77
N LEU A 916 -18.95 -4.91 -2.56
CA LEU A 916 -17.97 -4.98 -3.63
C LEU A 916 -17.75 -6.40 -4.15
N CYS A 917 -18.00 -7.43 -3.33
CA CYS A 917 -17.83 -8.82 -3.75
C CYS A 917 -18.80 -9.21 -4.89
N GLY A 918 -18.26 -9.29 -6.11
CA GLY A 918 -18.97 -9.76 -7.31
C GLY A 918 -18.54 -9.02 -8.58
N PHE A 919 -18.52 -9.71 -9.71
CA PHE A 919 -18.10 -9.17 -11.02
C PHE A 919 -19.08 -8.21 -11.70
N ALA A 920 -20.07 -7.64 -11.01
CA ALA A 920 -21.09 -6.79 -11.62
C ALA A 920 -20.52 -5.43 -12.06
N ASN A 921 -20.02 -5.37 -13.30
CA ASN A 921 -19.49 -4.19 -13.99
C ASN A 921 -19.74 -4.26 -15.52
N PHE A 922 -19.51 -3.17 -16.25
CA PHE A 922 -19.77 -3.15 -17.70
C PHE A 922 -18.91 -4.13 -18.51
N ALA A 923 -17.65 -4.35 -18.12
CA ALA A 923 -16.75 -5.29 -18.80
C ALA A 923 -17.27 -6.73 -18.69
N SER A 924 -17.82 -7.11 -17.53
CA SER A 924 -18.39 -8.43 -17.29
C SER A 924 -19.56 -8.78 -18.19
N VAL A 925 -20.35 -7.80 -18.63
CA VAL A 925 -21.41 -8.04 -19.63
C VAL A 925 -20.81 -8.57 -20.93
N ALA A 926 -19.73 -7.94 -21.41
CA ALA A 926 -19.04 -8.38 -22.62
C ALA A 926 -18.37 -9.75 -22.44
N ILE A 927 -17.73 -9.98 -21.28
CA ILE A 927 -17.10 -11.25 -20.93
C ILE A 927 -18.12 -12.40 -20.94
N GLN A 928 -19.30 -12.22 -20.36
CA GLN A 928 -20.35 -13.25 -20.36
C GLN A 928 -20.93 -13.50 -21.74
N ILE A 929 -21.19 -12.45 -22.53
CA ILE A 929 -21.70 -12.61 -23.89
C ILE A 929 -20.69 -13.40 -24.72
N GLY A 930 -19.41 -13.04 -24.67
CA GLY A 930 -18.34 -13.76 -25.37
C GLY A 930 -18.17 -15.19 -24.89
N GLY A 931 -18.00 -15.38 -23.58
CA GLY A 931 -17.73 -16.68 -22.96
C GLY A 931 -18.87 -17.67 -23.15
N ILE A 932 -20.12 -17.30 -22.82
CA ILE A 932 -21.26 -18.22 -22.93
C ILE A 932 -21.61 -18.50 -24.40
N SER A 933 -21.50 -17.49 -25.29
CA SER A 933 -21.76 -17.72 -26.72
C SER A 933 -20.71 -18.59 -27.41
N SER A 934 -19.50 -18.71 -26.85
CA SER A 934 -18.51 -19.67 -27.33
C SER A 934 -18.93 -21.13 -27.08
N LEU A 935 -19.73 -21.37 -26.03
CA LEU A 935 -20.23 -22.69 -25.66
C LEU A 935 -21.51 -23.06 -26.41
N GLU A 936 -22.41 -22.08 -26.62
CA GLU A 936 -23.65 -22.22 -27.38
C GLU A 936 -23.94 -20.92 -28.17
N PRO A 937 -23.50 -20.83 -29.44
CA PRO A 937 -23.64 -19.63 -30.27
C PRO A 937 -25.09 -19.15 -30.42
N SER A 938 -26.08 -20.05 -30.36
CA SER A 938 -27.49 -19.68 -30.51
C SER A 938 -28.01 -18.78 -29.39
N LEU A 939 -27.32 -18.72 -28.24
CA LEU A 939 -27.73 -17.88 -27.10
C LEU A 939 -27.32 -16.42 -27.25
N ARG A 940 -26.38 -16.08 -28.15
CA ARG A 940 -25.80 -14.73 -28.25
C ARG A 940 -26.83 -13.59 -28.31
N PRO A 941 -27.92 -13.66 -29.10
CA PRO A 941 -28.93 -12.60 -29.12
C PRO A 941 -29.64 -12.42 -27.77
N ARG A 942 -29.89 -13.53 -27.06
CA ARG A 942 -30.56 -13.54 -25.75
C ARG A 942 -29.64 -12.99 -24.66
N LEU A 943 -28.36 -13.37 -24.67
CA LEU A 943 -27.34 -12.85 -23.76
C LEU A 943 -27.17 -11.33 -23.92
N SER A 944 -27.10 -10.85 -25.17
CA SER A 944 -26.99 -9.42 -25.45
C SER A 944 -28.22 -8.63 -24.98
N ALA A 945 -29.42 -9.18 -25.15
CA ALA A 945 -30.66 -8.52 -24.73
C ALA A 945 -30.82 -8.48 -23.20
N LEU A 946 -30.27 -9.46 -22.48
CA LEU A 946 -30.35 -9.57 -21.02
C LEU A 946 -29.15 -8.95 -20.30
N GLY A 947 -28.04 -8.67 -20.99
CA GLY A 947 -26.76 -8.27 -20.39
C GLY A 947 -26.83 -7.12 -19.39
N LEU A 948 -27.41 -5.97 -19.77
CA LEU A 948 -27.56 -4.83 -18.85
C LEU A 948 -28.51 -5.12 -17.69
N ARG A 949 -29.53 -5.96 -17.92
CA ARG A 949 -30.45 -6.37 -16.85
C ARG A 949 -29.73 -7.28 -15.86
N ALA A 950 -28.91 -8.22 -16.34
CA ALA A 950 -28.09 -9.09 -15.52
C ALA A 950 -27.03 -8.33 -14.73
N LEU A 951 -26.45 -7.26 -15.30
CA LEU A 951 -25.58 -6.32 -14.58
C LEU A 951 -26.29 -5.71 -13.38
N VAL A 952 -27.47 -5.12 -13.58
CA VAL A 952 -28.29 -4.58 -12.48
C VAL A 952 -28.63 -5.67 -11.47
N GLY A 953 -29.00 -6.87 -11.92
CA GLY A 953 -29.28 -8.00 -11.05
C GLY A 953 -28.08 -8.41 -10.19
N GLY A 954 -26.88 -8.44 -10.77
CA GLY A 954 -25.64 -8.78 -10.08
C GLY A 954 -25.24 -7.70 -9.06
N THR A 955 -25.37 -6.42 -9.43
CA THR A 955 -25.15 -5.30 -8.52
C THR A 955 -26.13 -5.35 -7.36
N VAL A 956 -27.43 -5.57 -7.63
CA VAL A 956 -28.44 -5.69 -6.57
C VAL A 956 -28.14 -6.88 -5.67
N ALA A 957 -27.74 -8.03 -6.21
CA ALA A 957 -27.38 -9.20 -5.40
C ALA A 957 -26.24 -8.88 -4.41
N ALA A 958 -25.18 -8.20 -4.86
CA ALA A 958 -24.08 -7.77 -4.00
C ALA A 958 -24.50 -6.71 -2.95
N LEU A 959 -25.40 -5.79 -3.31
CA LEU A 959 -25.96 -4.82 -2.36
C LEU A 959 -26.88 -5.51 -1.34
N MET A 960 -27.64 -6.53 -1.75
CA MET A 960 -28.47 -7.34 -0.84
C MET A 960 -27.60 -8.07 0.18
N THR A 961 -26.47 -8.65 -0.24
CA THR A 961 -25.53 -9.28 0.69
C THR A 961 -24.91 -8.25 1.65
N GLY A 962 -24.59 -7.05 1.17
CA GLY A 962 -24.19 -5.92 2.01
C GLY A 962 -25.24 -5.51 3.04
N CYS A 963 -26.52 -5.39 2.65
CA CYS A 963 -27.62 -5.13 3.58
C CYS A 963 -27.81 -6.26 4.60
N VAL A 964 -27.68 -7.53 4.19
CA VAL A 964 -27.79 -8.66 5.10
C VAL A 964 -26.63 -8.67 6.10
N ALA A 965 -25.40 -8.42 5.64
CA ALA A 965 -24.24 -8.24 6.51
C ALA A 965 -24.45 -7.08 7.49
N GLY A 966 -24.87 -5.90 7.01
CA GLY A 966 -25.17 -4.74 7.86
C GLY A 966 -26.28 -5.02 8.88
N PHE A 967 -27.30 -5.79 8.51
CA PHE A 967 -28.34 -6.17 9.46
C PHE A 967 -27.84 -7.10 10.57
N VAL A 968 -26.98 -8.07 10.23
CA VAL A 968 -26.52 -9.11 11.17
C VAL A 968 -25.35 -8.66 12.03
N MET A 969 -24.39 -7.93 11.46
CA MET A 969 -23.16 -7.50 12.16
C MET A 969 -23.46 -6.65 13.40
N PRO A 970 -22.65 -6.75 14.47
CA PRO A 970 -22.80 -5.96 15.70
C PRO A 970 -22.83 -4.44 15.45
#